data_AF-A0A3S3SIE1-F1
#
_entry.id   AF-A0A3S3SIE1-F1
#
_cell.length_a   1.000
_cell.length_b   1.000
_cell.length_c   1.000
_cell.angle_alpha   90.00
_cell.angle_beta   90.00
_cell.angle_gamma   90.00
#
_symmetry.space_group_name_H-M   'P 1'
#
loop_
_entity.id
_entity.type
_entity.pdbx_description
1 polymer ?
#
loop_
_entity_poly.entity_id
_entity_poly.type
_entity_poly.pdbx_seq_one_letter_code
_entity_poly.pdbx_strand_id
1 'polypeptide(L)'
;MQLGSNLKILEVGCSSGILSRYLGEQGHHVLGIKTGVDCLEAAKLRCSDLPNVCFVSTPDEIEKALEATHDVIVLLPPLPELVHEVLHDKIDKENIVTGLKERAEYLRILMSTLSEDGILVIATGNRLGLKYWLGASEDNYGKPYTGLWGYGSRDQHPRMFSRNEWVEIFQQADLPHHHFLYPFPDHKFAELILSDDFIQSDPYAHSLLYRTRSCDLVEPTWLPDQDEFLHWKSLHQSGYLQDFANSFLITVAKSQERLTAVFPYDFIKLSKSRQRSKYHAVTYKEKQQPIVIKELLDKQDTEKKDKKGVVAHVPCSHKYIQGPLLAELWINALVMDGRSEKFKPLLNDYYQFLKIHLEQAEQPGRFLDLLPFNIILDSDGQYQWFDQEWAVACEDISAEFILFRALLWFSFAHDTHISCAMKAENLTSIAEFISFGFQLLSMNEKGLLPGFIEQEGRVQHSIDPTQGIDQVHAVLRQPFQQSIRVCQTSQFDAQLFWVTETTPLSGENCLNVRAYMARERQTLFFPLPDQVENLKILRFDPSDRPGFFHIHRLTLRLTPKDAAESHVLWEVVGGDIAEATIMEHMHYCSSSMRDVFFSVGDDPHVIIELPESVTEQSGQGRLQFEAVIDWPQSSDYLAVLNEMQTLRRLMSEIKVQSKESQQRLEDMHESAAVMRQRITVLEHKIDGIRRTFIGRVLRKLKFSPFQF
;
A
#
# COMPACT_ATOMS: atom_id res chain seq x y z
N MET A 1 -7.55 -12.87 29.42
CA MET A 1 -7.82 -12.29 30.76
C MET A 1 -8.45 -13.35 31.63
N GLN A 2 -8.04 -13.45 32.90
CA GLN A 2 -8.62 -14.35 33.89
C GLN A 2 -9.72 -13.61 34.67
N LEU A 3 -10.93 -13.55 34.09
CA LEU A 3 -12.02 -12.74 34.67
C LEU A 3 -12.67 -13.40 35.89
N GLY A 4 -12.78 -14.73 35.89
CA GLY A 4 -13.56 -15.52 36.85
C GLY A 4 -14.71 -16.26 36.14
N SER A 5 -15.72 -16.71 36.90
CA SER A 5 -16.90 -17.42 36.38
C SER A 5 -18.18 -16.77 36.88
N ASN A 6 -19.27 -16.87 36.11
CA ASN A 6 -20.62 -16.41 36.50
C ASN A 6 -20.65 -14.92 36.94
N LEU A 7 -20.17 -14.05 36.06
CA LEU A 7 -20.01 -12.61 36.32
C LEU A 7 -21.13 -11.82 35.64
N LYS A 8 -21.47 -10.65 36.19
CA LYS A 8 -22.32 -9.65 35.51
C LYS A 8 -21.46 -8.73 34.65
N ILE A 9 -21.62 -8.82 33.34
CA ILE A 9 -20.81 -8.09 32.36
C ILE A 9 -21.67 -7.07 31.63
N LEU A 10 -21.27 -5.80 31.66
CA LEU A 10 -21.79 -4.76 30.78
C LEU A 10 -20.87 -4.60 29.58
N GLU A 11 -21.37 -4.79 28.36
CA GLU A 11 -20.61 -4.55 27.13
C GLU A 11 -21.14 -3.30 26.43
N VAL A 12 -20.39 -2.20 26.50
CA VAL A 12 -20.75 -0.92 25.90
C VAL A 12 -20.16 -0.82 24.50
N GLY A 13 -21.03 -0.75 23.48
CA GLY A 13 -20.62 -0.72 22.08
C GLY A 13 -20.56 -2.12 21.45
N CYS A 14 -21.49 -3.02 21.80
CA CYS A 14 -21.40 -4.46 21.52
C CYS A 14 -21.52 -4.90 20.05
N SER A 15 -21.26 -4.02 19.07
CA SER A 15 -21.27 -4.29 17.62
C SER A 15 -22.42 -5.23 17.19
N SER A 16 -22.09 -6.39 16.61
CA SER A 16 -23.03 -7.44 16.24
C SER A 16 -23.12 -8.57 17.29
N GLY A 17 -22.62 -8.38 18.51
CA GLY A 17 -22.73 -9.34 19.61
C GLY A 17 -21.73 -10.50 19.56
N ILE A 18 -20.60 -10.36 18.86
CA ILE A 18 -19.56 -11.41 18.77
C ILE A 18 -18.95 -11.67 20.15
N LEU A 19 -18.54 -10.62 20.86
CA LEU A 19 -18.00 -10.75 22.21
C LEU A 19 -19.09 -11.15 23.21
N SER A 20 -20.30 -10.58 23.08
CA SER A 20 -21.44 -10.93 23.93
C SER A 20 -21.77 -12.41 23.88
N ARG A 21 -21.78 -13.00 22.67
CA ARG A 21 -21.95 -14.43 22.44
C ARG A 21 -20.89 -15.23 23.19
N TYR A 22 -19.62 -14.92 22.94
CA TYR A 22 -18.49 -15.64 23.55
C TYR A 22 -18.58 -15.62 25.08
N LEU A 23 -18.80 -14.44 25.68
CA LEU A 23 -18.94 -14.29 27.13
C LEU A 23 -20.17 -15.03 27.68
N GLY A 24 -21.28 -15.03 26.95
CA GLY A 24 -22.48 -15.80 27.30
C GLY A 24 -22.24 -17.31 27.29
N GLU A 25 -21.49 -17.82 26.31
CA GLU A 25 -21.11 -19.25 26.24
C GLU A 25 -20.16 -19.67 27.36
N GLN A 26 -19.37 -18.74 27.90
CA GLN A 26 -18.58 -18.97 29.11
C GLN A 26 -19.42 -18.95 30.41
N GLY A 27 -20.74 -18.78 30.32
CA GLY A 27 -21.66 -18.79 31.45
C GLY A 27 -21.76 -17.46 32.22
N HIS A 28 -21.32 -16.35 31.64
CA HIS A 28 -21.50 -15.01 32.24
C HIS A 28 -22.89 -14.44 31.93
N HIS A 29 -23.38 -13.54 32.78
CA HIS A 29 -24.59 -12.74 32.50
C HIS A 29 -24.18 -11.47 31.77
N VAL A 30 -24.53 -11.37 30.49
CA VAL A 30 -24.06 -10.28 29.63
C VAL A 30 -25.21 -9.34 29.28
N LEU A 31 -25.00 -8.06 29.53
CA LEU A 31 -25.85 -6.97 29.08
C LEU A 31 -25.09 -6.13 28.06
N GLY A 32 -25.47 -6.23 26.78
CA GLY A 32 -24.89 -5.43 25.71
C GLY A 32 -25.65 -4.13 25.48
N ILE A 33 -24.93 -3.02 25.28
CA ILE A 33 -25.50 -1.75 24.83
C ILE A 33 -25.14 -1.53 23.36
N LYS A 34 -26.15 -1.42 22.49
CA LYS A 34 -25.98 -1.05 21.08
C LYS A 34 -27.10 -0.12 20.61
N THR A 35 -26.71 0.93 19.88
CA THR A 35 -27.63 1.80 19.16
C THR A 35 -27.66 1.44 17.67
N GLY A 36 -28.80 1.70 17.02
CA GLY A 36 -29.03 1.34 15.61
C GLY A 36 -29.68 -0.03 15.45
N VAL A 37 -30.77 -0.06 14.67
CA VAL A 37 -31.68 -1.21 14.54
C VAL A 37 -30.94 -2.43 13.97
N ASP A 38 -30.27 -2.29 12.82
CA ASP A 38 -29.67 -3.42 12.10
C ASP A 38 -28.61 -4.17 12.93
N CYS A 39 -27.71 -3.44 13.59
CA CYS A 39 -26.67 -4.05 14.42
C CYS A 39 -27.24 -4.73 15.66
N LEU A 40 -28.25 -4.11 16.29
CA LEU A 40 -28.93 -4.67 17.45
C LEU A 40 -29.68 -5.95 17.08
N GLU A 41 -30.38 -5.96 15.94
CA GLU A 41 -31.04 -7.16 15.43
C GLU A 41 -30.04 -8.28 15.13
N ALA A 42 -28.91 -7.95 14.50
CA ALA A 42 -27.83 -8.91 14.27
C ALA A 42 -27.27 -9.50 15.59
N ALA A 43 -27.10 -8.67 16.63
CA ALA A 43 -26.65 -9.10 17.94
C ALA A 43 -27.66 -10.02 18.65
N LYS A 44 -28.94 -9.63 18.63
CA LYS A 44 -30.04 -10.44 19.18
C LYS A 44 -30.16 -11.78 18.46
N LEU A 45 -30.07 -11.79 17.12
CA LEU A 45 -30.13 -13.01 16.33
C LEU A 45 -28.96 -13.94 16.66
N ARG A 46 -27.73 -13.40 16.71
CA ARG A 46 -26.51 -14.15 17.04
C ARG A 46 -26.55 -14.78 18.42
N CYS A 47 -27.23 -14.18 19.39
CA CYS A 47 -27.29 -14.67 20.78
C CYS A 47 -28.68 -15.23 21.16
N SER A 48 -29.54 -15.53 20.19
CA SER A 48 -30.95 -15.87 20.42
C SER A 48 -31.16 -17.17 21.22
N ASP A 49 -30.18 -18.07 21.22
CA ASP A 49 -30.12 -19.32 21.97
C ASP A 49 -29.50 -19.17 23.38
N LEU A 50 -29.05 -17.97 23.76
CA LEU A 50 -28.40 -17.70 25.05
C LEU A 50 -29.31 -16.88 25.98
N PRO A 51 -29.99 -17.51 26.96
CA PRO A 51 -30.91 -16.79 27.86
C PRO A 51 -30.20 -15.84 28.84
N ASN A 52 -28.89 -15.98 28.99
CA ASN A 52 -28.04 -15.16 29.85
C ASN A 52 -27.44 -13.94 29.13
N VAL A 53 -27.80 -13.70 27.87
CA VAL A 53 -27.35 -12.54 27.09
C VAL A 53 -28.55 -11.66 26.73
N CYS A 54 -28.48 -10.38 27.07
CA CYS A 54 -29.54 -9.40 26.80
C CYS A 54 -28.95 -8.13 26.20
N PHE A 55 -29.78 -7.35 25.51
CA PHE A 55 -29.36 -6.10 24.87
C PHE A 55 -30.33 -4.97 25.19
N VAL A 56 -29.79 -3.77 25.42
CA VAL A 56 -30.54 -2.53 25.64
C VAL A 56 -30.22 -1.51 24.56
N SER A 57 -31.20 -0.68 24.22
CA SER A 57 -31.09 0.26 23.11
C SER A 57 -31.87 1.56 23.26
N THR A 58 -32.70 1.71 24.30
CA THR A 58 -33.43 2.96 24.56
C THR A 58 -32.72 3.80 25.63
N PRO A 59 -32.97 5.12 25.68
CA PRO A 59 -32.33 6.00 26.68
C PRO A 59 -32.57 5.50 28.12
N ASP A 60 -33.83 5.22 28.47
CA ASP A 60 -34.22 4.75 29.81
C ASP A 60 -33.58 3.40 30.19
N GLU A 61 -33.49 2.47 29.22
CA GLU A 61 -32.84 1.18 29.44
C GLU A 61 -31.34 1.34 29.65
N ILE A 62 -30.70 2.21 28.88
CA ILE A 62 -29.27 2.53 28.99
C ILE A 62 -28.99 3.21 30.33
N GLU A 63 -29.82 4.17 30.73
CA GLU A 63 -29.71 4.84 32.02
C GLU A 63 -29.78 3.84 33.18
N LYS A 64 -30.77 2.94 33.16
CA LYS A 64 -30.91 1.87 34.15
C LYS A 64 -29.73 0.90 34.14
N ALA A 65 -29.20 0.57 32.95
CA ALA A 65 -27.99 -0.24 32.83
C ALA A 65 -26.78 0.48 33.44
N LEU A 66 -26.68 1.80 33.31
CA LEU A 66 -25.63 2.63 33.90
C LEU A 66 -25.87 2.98 35.38
N GLU A 67 -26.89 2.40 36.03
CA GLU A 67 -27.14 2.50 37.48
C GLU A 67 -26.97 1.16 38.18
N ALA A 68 -27.02 0.05 37.44
CA ALA A 68 -26.85 -1.28 37.97
C ALA A 68 -25.38 -1.58 38.31
N THR A 69 -25.15 -2.45 39.30
CA THR A 69 -23.79 -2.90 39.66
C THR A 69 -23.31 -4.03 38.75
N HIS A 70 -22.08 -3.91 38.22
CA HIS A 70 -21.44 -4.87 37.33
C HIS A 70 -20.10 -5.36 37.89
N ASP A 71 -19.74 -6.60 37.56
CA ASP A 71 -18.43 -7.16 37.91
C ASP A 71 -17.38 -6.85 36.84
N VAL A 72 -17.81 -6.75 35.59
CA VAL A 72 -16.96 -6.38 34.46
C VAL A 72 -17.70 -5.39 33.59
N ILE A 73 -17.01 -4.33 33.18
CA ILE A 73 -17.47 -3.44 32.12
C ILE A 73 -16.46 -3.54 30.99
N VAL A 74 -16.93 -3.85 29.79
CA VAL A 74 -16.13 -3.80 28.56
C VAL A 74 -16.57 -2.59 27.75
N LEU A 75 -15.62 -1.72 27.45
CA LEU A 75 -15.81 -0.51 26.68
C LEU A 75 -15.12 -0.65 25.32
N LEU A 76 -15.91 -0.61 24.24
CA LEU A 76 -15.42 -0.64 22.87
C LEU A 76 -15.71 0.71 22.19
N PRO A 77 -14.78 1.69 22.24
CA PRO A 77 -14.94 2.96 21.54
C PRO A 77 -14.94 2.80 20.01
N PRO A 78 -15.53 3.74 19.26
CA PRO A 78 -16.23 4.91 19.77
C PRO A 78 -17.55 4.56 20.47
N LEU A 79 -17.93 5.36 21.47
CA LEU A 79 -19.20 5.17 22.16
C LEU A 79 -20.36 5.35 21.18
N PRO A 80 -21.41 4.51 21.27
CA PRO A 80 -22.65 4.78 20.55
C PRO A 80 -23.20 6.16 20.91
N GLU A 81 -23.73 6.90 19.93
CA GLU A 81 -24.23 8.29 20.11
C GLU A 81 -25.17 8.42 21.31
N LEU A 82 -26.17 7.55 21.44
CA LEU A 82 -27.09 7.59 22.56
C LEU A 82 -26.42 7.32 23.92
N VAL A 83 -25.39 6.48 23.96
CA VAL A 83 -24.61 6.26 25.20
C VAL A 83 -23.83 7.51 25.56
N HIS A 84 -23.29 8.19 24.54
CA HIS A 84 -22.65 9.50 24.73
C HIS A 84 -23.64 10.51 25.30
N GLU A 85 -24.84 10.64 24.72
CA GLU A 85 -25.89 11.54 25.21
C GLU A 85 -26.31 11.25 26.66
N VAL A 86 -26.61 9.98 26.99
CA VAL A 86 -27.02 9.59 28.35
C VAL A 86 -25.92 9.86 29.37
N LEU A 87 -24.66 9.55 29.03
CA LEU A 87 -23.54 9.86 29.92
C LEU A 87 -23.32 11.37 30.04
N HIS A 88 -23.47 12.12 28.95
CA HIS A 88 -23.29 13.57 28.93
C HIS A 88 -24.35 14.29 29.76
N ASP A 89 -25.61 13.85 29.72
CA ASP A 89 -26.68 14.42 30.55
C ASP A 89 -26.48 14.18 32.05
N LYS A 90 -25.67 13.18 32.44
CA LYS A 90 -25.26 12.93 33.84
C LYS A 90 -24.10 13.83 34.29
N ILE A 91 -23.49 14.61 33.41
CA ILE A 91 -22.42 15.56 33.74
C ILE A 91 -23.03 16.91 34.13
N ASP A 92 -22.45 17.55 35.15
CA ASP A 92 -22.84 18.90 35.55
C ASP A 92 -22.52 19.93 34.45
N LYS A 93 -23.59 20.49 33.87
CA LYS A 93 -23.56 21.42 32.72
C LYS A 93 -22.94 22.79 33.04
N GLU A 94 -22.72 23.14 34.32
CA GLU A 94 -22.04 24.38 34.69
C GLU A 94 -20.54 24.40 34.32
N ASN A 95 -19.95 23.22 34.09
CA ASN A 95 -18.62 23.09 33.51
C ASN A 95 -18.77 22.61 32.06
N ILE A 96 -18.44 23.42 31.06
CA ILE A 96 -18.34 22.93 29.67
C ILE A 96 -17.16 21.96 29.62
N VAL A 97 -17.47 20.66 29.71
CA VAL A 97 -16.49 19.59 29.71
C VAL A 97 -16.35 19.08 28.27
N THR A 98 -15.23 19.36 27.61
CA THR A 98 -14.90 18.80 26.28
C THR A 98 -13.55 18.09 26.30
N GLY A 99 -13.38 17.11 25.42
CA GLY A 99 -12.12 16.39 25.25
C GLY A 99 -11.76 15.49 26.43
N LEU A 100 -10.58 15.66 27.02
CA LEU A 100 -10.05 14.76 28.06
C LEU A 100 -10.93 14.73 29.31
N LYS A 101 -11.40 15.91 29.75
CA LYS A 101 -12.24 16.01 30.95
C LYS A 101 -13.56 15.26 30.79
N GLU A 102 -14.15 15.29 29.59
CA GLU A 102 -15.44 14.63 29.31
C GLU A 102 -15.27 13.12 29.44
N ARG A 103 -14.17 12.60 28.86
CA ARG A 103 -13.77 11.21 29.05
C ARG A 103 -13.57 10.90 30.55
N ALA A 104 -12.93 11.78 31.31
CA ALA A 104 -12.71 11.55 32.74
C ALA A 104 -14.03 11.40 33.50
N GLU A 105 -15.02 12.28 33.25
CA GLU A 105 -16.36 12.17 33.85
C GLU A 105 -17.06 10.86 33.50
N TYR A 106 -17.04 10.48 32.21
CA TYR A 106 -17.57 9.18 31.78
C TYR A 106 -16.90 8.02 32.53
N LEU A 107 -15.63 8.14 32.95
CA LEU A 107 -14.92 7.04 33.62
C LEU A 107 -15.42 6.98 35.06
N ARG A 108 -15.62 8.13 35.72
CA ARG A 108 -16.15 8.17 37.08
C ARG A 108 -17.53 7.54 37.15
N ILE A 109 -18.40 7.84 36.19
CA ILE A 109 -19.74 7.22 36.12
C ILE A 109 -19.60 5.70 35.99
N LEU A 110 -18.83 5.19 35.02
CA LEU A 110 -18.65 3.75 34.83
C LEU A 110 -17.96 3.06 36.02
N MET A 111 -17.00 3.72 36.67
CA MET A 111 -16.32 3.16 37.85
C MET A 111 -17.25 3.10 39.06
N SER A 112 -18.22 4.02 39.18
CA SER A 112 -19.22 4.00 40.26
C SER A 112 -20.20 2.82 40.17
N THR A 113 -20.36 2.25 38.97
CA THR A 113 -21.23 1.09 38.73
C THR A 113 -20.49 -0.24 38.86
N LEU A 114 -19.17 -0.24 39.07
CA LEU A 114 -18.42 -1.46 39.33
C LEU A 114 -18.57 -1.94 40.78
N SER A 115 -18.63 -3.25 40.96
CA SER A 115 -18.47 -3.90 42.27
C SER A 115 -17.09 -3.63 42.87
N GLU A 116 -16.86 -3.99 44.14
CA GLU A 116 -15.58 -3.75 44.82
C GLU A 116 -14.40 -4.47 44.14
N ASP A 117 -14.62 -5.71 43.69
CA ASP A 117 -13.64 -6.50 42.92
C ASP A 117 -13.82 -6.35 41.39
N GLY A 118 -14.60 -5.35 40.97
CA GLY A 118 -14.95 -5.12 39.58
C GLY A 118 -13.79 -4.63 38.73
N ILE A 119 -13.88 -4.85 37.41
CA ILE A 119 -12.88 -4.40 36.44
C ILE A 119 -13.51 -3.74 35.21
N LEU A 120 -12.95 -2.60 34.82
CA LEU A 120 -13.23 -1.94 33.55
C LEU A 120 -12.13 -2.32 32.54
N VAL A 121 -12.54 -2.75 31.35
CA VAL A 121 -11.68 -3.10 30.23
C VAL A 121 -12.01 -2.18 29.06
N ILE A 122 -11.02 -1.47 28.53
CA ILE A 122 -11.18 -0.51 27.42
C ILE A 122 -10.32 -0.98 26.25
N ALA A 123 -10.93 -1.30 25.11
CA ALA A 123 -10.20 -1.66 23.88
C ALA A 123 -10.36 -0.54 22.86
N THR A 124 -9.29 0.24 22.61
CA THR A 124 -9.36 1.50 21.85
C THR A 124 -8.18 1.64 20.89
N GLY A 125 -8.37 2.35 19.78
CA GLY A 125 -7.26 2.80 18.93
C GLY A 125 -6.40 3.87 19.62
N ASN A 126 -5.15 4.00 19.15
CA ASN A 126 -4.21 5.03 19.58
C ASN A 126 -4.09 6.10 18.48
N ARG A 127 -4.36 7.35 18.84
CA ARG A 127 -4.22 8.50 17.92
C ARG A 127 -2.84 8.60 17.26
N LEU A 128 -1.79 8.15 17.95
CA LEU A 128 -0.39 8.19 17.50
C LEU A 128 0.15 6.84 17.03
N GLY A 129 -0.73 5.86 16.76
CA GLY A 129 -0.35 4.54 16.27
C GLY A 129 0.59 4.58 15.06
N LEU A 130 1.61 3.73 15.05
CA LEU A 130 2.65 3.68 14.01
C LEU A 130 2.05 3.54 12.60
N LYS A 131 0.98 2.74 12.44
CA LYS A 131 0.32 2.58 11.13
C LYS A 131 -0.15 3.90 10.53
N TYR A 132 -0.59 4.85 11.36
CA TYR A 132 -1.04 6.16 10.91
C TYR A 132 0.12 7.07 10.48
N TRP A 133 1.29 6.91 11.11
CA TRP A 133 2.53 7.57 10.67
C TRP A 133 3.02 7.00 9.33
N LEU A 134 2.76 5.72 9.08
CA LEU A 134 3.04 5.04 7.82
C LEU A 134 1.98 5.30 6.73
N GLY A 135 0.99 6.15 7.01
CA GLY A 135 0.01 6.61 6.03
C GLY A 135 -1.28 5.80 5.94
N ALA A 136 -1.53 4.86 6.86
CA ALA A 136 -2.83 4.20 6.95
C ALA A 136 -3.94 5.20 7.28
N SER A 137 -5.14 4.92 6.78
CA SER A 137 -6.36 5.66 7.05
C SER A 137 -6.77 5.54 8.51
N GLU A 138 -7.24 6.65 9.10
CA GLU A 138 -7.81 6.62 10.45
C GLU A 138 -9.12 5.81 10.45
N ASP A 139 -9.27 4.91 11.44
CA ASP A 139 -10.31 3.87 11.47
C ASP A 139 -11.76 4.39 11.48
N ASN A 140 -12.01 5.62 11.94
CA ASN A 140 -13.34 6.22 12.07
C ASN A 140 -13.68 7.14 10.89
N TYR A 141 -12.69 7.85 10.35
CA TYR A 141 -12.89 8.84 9.28
C TYR A 141 -12.47 8.34 7.89
N GLY A 142 -11.75 7.22 7.82
CA GLY A 142 -11.27 6.62 6.57
C GLY A 142 -10.34 7.51 5.76
N LYS A 143 -9.61 8.42 6.44
CA LYS A 143 -8.66 9.34 5.82
C LYS A 143 -7.31 9.30 6.54
N PRO A 144 -6.19 9.19 5.81
CA PRO A 144 -4.85 9.24 6.40
C PRO A 144 -4.62 10.52 7.23
N TYR A 145 -3.75 10.42 8.23
CA TYR A 145 -3.28 11.53 9.08
C TYR A 145 -4.34 12.29 9.90
N THR A 146 -5.63 11.95 9.79
CA THR A 146 -6.72 12.66 10.48
C THR A 146 -6.50 12.83 11.98
N GLY A 147 -6.17 11.74 12.68
CA GLY A 147 -5.87 11.78 14.12
C GLY A 147 -4.54 12.46 14.45
N LEU A 148 -3.54 12.34 13.58
CA LEU A 148 -2.24 12.99 13.75
C LEU A 148 -2.34 14.52 13.62
N TRP A 149 -3.22 15.02 12.76
CA TRP A 149 -3.51 16.45 12.57
C TRP A 149 -4.56 17.00 13.54
N GLY A 150 -5.02 16.19 14.50
CA GLY A 150 -5.91 16.64 15.56
C GLY A 150 -7.39 16.76 15.16
N TYR A 151 -7.84 16.00 14.16
CA TYR A 151 -9.25 15.90 13.74
C TYR A 151 -9.89 17.20 13.20
N GLY A 152 -9.10 18.23 12.87
CA GLY A 152 -9.62 19.47 12.30
C GLY A 152 -10.45 20.31 13.30
N SER A 153 -11.69 20.67 12.94
CA SER A 153 -12.56 21.52 13.79
C SER A 153 -12.92 20.83 15.12
N ARG A 154 -13.18 21.62 16.17
CA ARG A 154 -13.34 21.14 17.57
C ARG A 154 -14.54 20.21 17.80
N ASP A 155 -15.49 20.13 16.87
CA ASP A 155 -16.77 19.41 17.07
C ASP A 155 -16.81 18.00 16.46
N GLN A 156 -15.71 17.53 15.86
CA GLN A 156 -15.70 16.17 15.28
C GLN A 156 -15.57 15.11 16.38
N HIS A 157 -16.63 14.32 16.55
CA HIS A 157 -16.64 13.04 17.27
C HIS A 157 -16.90 11.91 16.26
N PRO A 158 -16.32 10.71 16.46
CA PRO A 158 -15.48 10.29 17.59
C PRO A 158 -13.98 10.61 17.44
N ARG A 159 -13.26 10.73 18.57
CA ARG A 159 -11.79 10.91 18.59
C ARG A 159 -11.10 9.78 19.34
N MET A 160 -9.91 9.42 18.88
CA MET A 160 -8.99 8.55 19.63
C MET A 160 -8.05 9.40 20.49
N PHE A 161 -7.55 8.81 21.57
CA PHE A 161 -6.60 9.43 22.47
C PHE A 161 -5.26 8.69 22.43
N SER A 162 -4.17 9.43 22.51
CA SER A 162 -2.81 8.94 22.70
C SER A 162 -2.62 8.38 24.11
N ARG A 163 -1.51 7.65 24.33
CA ARG A 163 -1.17 7.11 25.65
C ARG A 163 -1.12 8.20 26.74
N ASN A 164 -0.44 9.32 26.46
CA ASN A 164 -0.33 10.43 27.40
C ASN A 164 -1.69 11.08 27.69
N GLU A 165 -2.54 11.23 26.67
CA GLU A 165 -3.91 11.71 26.84
C GLU A 165 -4.74 10.75 27.72
N TRP A 166 -4.59 9.43 27.56
CA TRP A 166 -5.23 8.45 28.45
C TRP A 166 -4.72 8.54 29.89
N VAL A 167 -3.41 8.69 30.11
CA VAL A 167 -2.84 8.90 31.45
C VAL A 167 -3.43 10.15 32.10
N GLU A 168 -3.55 11.24 31.35
CA GLU A 168 -4.19 12.47 31.83
C GLU A 168 -5.68 12.26 32.15
N ILE A 169 -6.41 11.52 31.31
CA ILE A 169 -7.80 11.15 31.56
C ILE A 169 -7.95 10.36 32.88
N PHE A 170 -7.07 9.38 33.13
CA PHE A 170 -7.10 8.61 34.38
C PHE A 170 -6.75 9.46 35.59
N GLN A 171 -5.77 10.37 35.46
CA GLN A 171 -5.43 11.31 36.53
C GLN A 171 -6.58 12.25 36.84
N GLN A 172 -7.25 12.80 35.82
CA GLN A 172 -8.42 13.64 36.01
C GLN A 172 -9.58 12.85 36.63
N ALA A 173 -9.76 11.58 36.26
CA ALA A 173 -10.79 10.71 36.81
C ALA A 173 -10.51 10.20 38.24
N ASP A 174 -9.33 10.48 38.80
CA ASP A 174 -8.83 9.93 40.07
C ASP A 174 -8.76 8.39 40.08
N LEU A 175 -8.21 7.82 39.00
CA LEU A 175 -8.09 6.38 38.78
C LEU A 175 -6.62 5.94 38.76
N PRO A 176 -5.99 5.79 39.95
CA PRO A 176 -4.55 5.49 40.06
C PRO A 176 -4.19 4.07 39.63
N HIS A 177 -5.14 3.14 39.63
CA HIS A 177 -4.91 1.72 39.32
C HIS A 177 -5.38 1.39 37.90
N HIS A 178 -4.44 1.41 36.96
CA HIS A 178 -4.67 0.99 35.58
C HIS A 178 -3.44 0.31 34.97
N HIS A 179 -3.64 -0.67 34.09
CA HIS A 179 -2.58 -1.27 33.26
C HIS A 179 -2.84 -1.04 31.79
N PHE A 180 -1.81 -0.60 31.07
CA PHE A 180 -1.79 -0.63 29.61
C PHE A 180 -1.33 -2.00 29.11
N LEU A 181 -2.09 -2.56 28.17
CA LEU A 181 -1.70 -3.70 27.36
C LEU A 181 -1.74 -3.27 25.90
N TYR A 182 -0.87 -3.85 25.08
CA TYR A 182 -0.67 -3.45 23.69
C TYR A 182 -1.01 -4.62 22.77
N PRO A 183 -2.23 -4.65 22.22
CA PRO A 183 -2.61 -5.63 21.21
C PRO A 183 -2.02 -5.25 19.84
N PHE A 184 -1.46 -6.25 19.15
CA PHE A 184 -0.87 -6.12 17.82
C PHE A 184 -1.49 -7.13 16.84
N PRO A 185 -1.71 -6.75 15.57
CA PRO A 185 -1.45 -5.41 15.01
C PRO A 185 -2.39 -4.33 15.55
N ASP A 186 -3.58 -4.70 16.04
CA ASP A 186 -4.48 -3.82 16.77
C ASP A 186 -5.46 -4.61 17.66
N HIS A 187 -6.33 -3.91 18.40
CA HIS A 187 -7.33 -4.47 19.30
C HIS A 187 -8.48 -5.24 18.61
N LYS A 188 -8.68 -5.07 17.30
CA LYS A 188 -9.74 -5.77 16.53
C LYS A 188 -9.24 -7.11 16.01
N PHE A 189 -7.97 -7.17 15.60
CA PHE A 189 -7.34 -8.35 15.00
C PHE A 189 -6.13 -8.84 15.80
N ALA A 190 -6.14 -8.67 17.11
CA ALA A 190 -5.00 -8.95 17.98
C ALA A 190 -4.53 -10.42 17.86
N GLU A 191 -3.29 -10.60 17.44
CA GLU A 191 -2.58 -11.89 17.44
C GLU A 191 -1.55 -11.95 18.58
N LEU A 192 -1.11 -10.80 19.08
CA LEU A 192 -0.15 -10.66 20.17
C LEU A 192 -0.64 -9.58 21.12
N ILE A 193 -0.50 -9.79 22.42
CA ILE A 193 -0.71 -8.79 23.46
C ILE A 193 0.56 -8.74 24.30
N LEU A 194 1.16 -7.54 24.40
CA LEU A 194 2.30 -7.27 25.28
C LEU A 194 1.85 -6.46 26.49
N SER A 195 2.39 -6.75 27.67
CA SER A 195 2.20 -5.92 28.86
C SER A 195 3.19 -4.75 28.93
N ASP A 196 2.80 -3.64 29.56
CA ASP A 196 3.65 -2.48 29.76
C ASP A 196 4.96 -2.81 30.49
N ASP A 197 4.87 -3.56 31.58
CA ASP A 197 6.03 -3.96 32.39
C ASP A 197 7.03 -4.80 31.59
N PHE A 198 6.54 -5.70 30.72
CA PHE A 198 7.40 -6.56 29.90
C PHE A 198 8.17 -5.77 28.85
N ILE A 199 7.51 -4.82 28.17
CA ILE A 199 8.19 -3.93 27.22
C ILE A 199 9.28 -3.10 27.92
N GLN A 200 9.05 -2.64 29.15
CA GLN A 200 10.04 -1.85 29.88
C GLN A 200 11.21 -2.69 30.42
N SER A 201 10.96 -3.94 30.80
CA SER A 201 11.95 -4.79 31.47
C SER A 201 12.77 -5.65 30.51
N ASP A 202 12.24 -5.99 29.33
CA ASP A 202 12.92 -6.84 28.36
C ASP A 202 13.48 -6.03 27.17
N PRO A 203 14.81 -5.95 26.98
CA PRO A 203 15.41 -5.15 25.90
C PRO A 203 15.12 -5.72 24.49
N TYR A 204 14.62 -6.94 24.39
CA TYR A 204 14.30 -7.65 23.15
C TYR A 204 12.80 -7.91 22.97
N ALA A 205 11.91 -7.27 23.74
CA ALA A 205 10.45 -7.43 23.61
C ALA A 205 9.93 -7.20 22.17
N HIS A 206 10.52 -6.24 21.45
CA HIS A 206 10.22 -5.99 20.03
C HIS A 206 10.39 -7.21 19.11
N SER A 207 11.22 -8.19 19.46
CA SER A 207 11.41 -9.41 18.66
C SER A 207 10.10 -10.21 18.48
N LEU A 208 9.17 -10.12 19.45
CA LEU A 208 7.85 -10.74 19.36
C LEU A 208 6.95 -10.10 18.27
N LEU A 209 7.25 -8.87 17.85
CA LEU A 209 6.55 -8.16 16.78
C LEU A 209 7.03 -8.57 15.38
N TYR A 210 8.02 -9.45 15.29
CA TYR A 210 8.49 -9.96 14.01
C TYR A 210 7.35 -10.64 13.22
N ARG A 211 7.14 -10.20 11.98
CA ARG A 211 6.03 -10.59 11.07
C ARG A 211 4.63 -10.22 11.55
N THR A 212 4.52 -9.33 12.54
CA THR A 212 3.28 -8.61 12.78
C THR A 212 3.21 -7.44 11.80
N ARG A 213 2.10 -7.34 11.07
CA ARG A 213 1.88 -6.28 10.08
C ARG A 213 0.58 -5.57 10.37
N SER A 214 0.63 -4.25 10.38
CA SER A 214 -0.53 -3.39 10.40
C SER A 214 -1.39 -3.55 9.15
N CYS A 215 -2.68 -3.29 9.26
CA CYS A 215 -3.60 -3.23 8.13
C CYS A 215 -4.41 -1.93 8.13
N ASP A 216 -4.75 -1.46 6.94
CA ASP A 216 -5.75 -0.42 6.72
C ASP A 216 -7.11 -1.10 6.44
N LEU A 217 -8.15 -0.68 7.17
CA LEU A 217 -9.50 -1.25 7.05
C LEU A 217 -10.28 -0.67 5.87
N VAL A 218 -9.89 0.51 5.38
CA VAL A 218 -10.48 1.17 4.22
C VAL A 218 -9.80 0.70 2.94
N GLU A 219 -8.48 0.54 2.97
CA GLU A 219 -7.69 0.05 1.84
C GLU A 219 -7.00 -1.29 2.19
N PRO A 220 -7.65 -2.44 1.99
CA PRO A 220 -7.08 -3.75 2.34
C PRO A 220 -5.78 -4.12 1.60
N THR A 221 -5.47 -3.42 0.51
CA THR A 221 -4.24 -3.57 -0.28
C THR A 221 -3.12 -2.64 0.18
N TRP A 222 -3.36 -1.78 1.18
CA TRP A 222 -2.36 -0.89 1.73
C TRP A 222 -1.20 -1.70 2.32
N LEU A 223 0.01 -1.30 1.96
CA LEU A 223 1.26 -1.81 2.52
C LEU A 223 2.13 -0.61 2.87
N PRO A 224 2.74 -0.57 4.06
CA PRO A 224 3.69 0.48 4.38
C PRO A 224 4.88 0.37 3.42
N ASP A 225 5.44 1.51 3.04
CA ASP A 225 6.61 1.59 2.16
C ASP A 225 7.92 1.29 2.92
N GLN A 226 7.84 1.08 4.24
CA GLN A 226 8.97 0.77 5.13
C GLN A 226 8.73 -0.48 6.00
N ASP A 227 9.81 -1.03 6.55
CA ASP A 227 9.76 -2.18 7.46
C ASP A 227 9.25 -1.79 8.85
N GLU A 228 8.01 -2.14 9.13
CA GLU A 228 7.37 -1.92 10.42
C GLU A 228 8.17 -2.57 11.58
N PHE A 229 8.80 -3.72 11.35
CA PHE A 229 9.60 -4.41 12.38
C PHE A 229 10.86 -3.61 12.76
N LEU A 230 11.54 -3.00 11.78
CA LEU A 230 12.69 -2.13 12.06
C LEU A 230 12.29 -0.86 12.80
N HIS A 231 11.09 -0.33 12.52
CA HIS A 231 10.52 0.79 13.29
C HIS A 231 10.25 0.37 14.73
N TRP A 232 9.62 -0.80 14.95
CA TRP A 232 9.38 -1.33 16.29
C TRP A 232 10.66 -1.50 17.09
N LYS A 233 11.71 -2.04 16.48
CA LYS A 233 13.04 -2.12 17.11
C LYS A 233 13.55 -0.76 17.56
N SER A 234 13.57 0.21 16.64
CA SER A 234 14.09 1.56 16.92
C SER A 234 13.29 2.28 18.01
N LEU A 235 11.96 2.22 17.92
CA LEU A 235 11.04 2.79 18.91
C LEU A 235 11.22 2.14 20.28
N HIS A 236 11.39 0.82 20.33
CA HIS A 236 11.62 0.10 21.56
C HIS A 236 12.95 0.48 22.23
N GLN A 237 14.04 0.47 21.47
CA GLN A 237 15.36 0.88 21.96
C GLN A 237 15.39 2.34 22.46
N SER A 238 14.49 3.17 21.94
CA SER A 238 14.34 4.58 22.33
C SER A 238 13.32 4.78 23.46
N GLY A 239 12.65 3.73 23.94
CA GLY A 239 11.63 3.79 25.01
C GLY A 239 10.26 4.30 24.57
N TYR A 240 9.94 4.29 23.27
CA TYR A 240 8.71 4.83 22.68
C TYR A 240 7.77 3.79 22.06
N LEU A 241 8.08 2.48 22.11
CA LEU A 241 7.24 1.44 21.50
C LEU A 241 5.77 1.54 21.96
N GLN A 242 5.56 1.78 23.25
CA GLN A 242 4.24 1.89 23.87
C GLN A 242 3.42 3.06 23.31
N ASP A 243 4.06 4.22 23.11
CA ASP A 243 3.41 5.43 22.61
C ASP A 243 2.95 5.29 21.15
N PHE A 244 3.59 4.41 20.40
CA PHE A 244 3.32 4.16 18.97
C PHE A 244 2.54 2.88 18.70
N ALA A 245 2.23 2.04 19.69
CA ALA A 245 1.35 0.89 19.50
C ALA A 245 0.02 1.33 18.89
N ASN A 246 -0.51 0.63 17.88
CA ASN A 246 -1.68 1.10 17.12
C ASN A 246 -2.97 1.20 17.96
N SER A 247 -3.00 0.51 19.10
CA SER A 247 -4.16 0.46 19.98
C SER A 247 -3.75 0.04 21.39
N PHE A 248 -4.68 0.24 22.32
CA PHE A 248 -4.54 -0.13 23.71
C PHE A 248 -5.67 -1.07 24.13
N LEU A 249 -5.33 -2.00 25.00
CA LEU A 249 -6.27 -2.72 25.85
C LEU A 249 -5.96 -2.31 27.29
N ILE A 250 -6.76 -1.40 27.83
CA ILE A 250 -6.52 -0.80 29.14
C ILE A 250 -7.42 -1.49 30.16
N THR A 251 -6.85 -1.87 31.30
CA THR A 251 -7.61 -2.40 32.44
C THR A 251 -7.56 -1.41 33.58
N VAL A 252 -8.70 -1.19 34.24
CA VAL A 252 -8.84 -0.26 35.37
C VAL A 252 -9.64 -0.96 36.47
N ALA A 253 -9.18 -0.85 37.71
CA ALA A 253 -9.84 -1.49 38.86
C ALA A 253 -9.70 -0.60 40.11
N LYS A 254 -10.38 -0.98 41.19
CA LYS A 254 -10.24 -0.31 42.50
C LYS A 254 -8.95 -0.69 43.24
N SER A 255 -8.27 -1.77 42.84
CA SER A 255 -7.04 -2.26 43.48
C SER A 255 -6.01 -2.78 42.46
N GLN A 256 -4.73 -2.67 42.81
CA GLN A 256 -3.62 -3.14 41.98
C GLN A 256 -3.56 -4.68 41.92
N GLU A 257 -3.95 -5.34 43.01
CA GLU A 257 -4.00 -6.79 43.13
C GLU A 257 -4.99 -7.37 42.11
N ARG A 258 -6.15 -6.73 41.93
CA ARG A 258 -7.16 -7.16 40.96
C ARG A 258 -6.63 -7.09 39.52
N LEU A 259 -5.94 -6.01 39.16
CA LEU A 259 -5.33 -5.87 37.83
C LEU A 259 -4.33 -7.00 37.55
N THR A 260 -3.45 -7.26 38.52
CA THR A 260 -2.42 -8.31 38.42
C THR A 260 -3.05 -9.70 38.28
N ALA A 261 -4.14 -9.96 39.01
CA ALA A 261 -4.86 -11.23 38.92
C ALA A 261 -5.56 -11.43 37.56
N VAL A 262 -6.09 -10.36 36.94
CA VAL A 262 -6.81 -10.47 35.65
C VAL A 262 -5.85 -10.67 34.47
N PHE A 263 -4.67 -10.05 34.52
CA PHE A 263 -3.64 -10.20 33.47
C PHE A 263 -2.27 -10.53 34.06
N PRO A 264 -2.02 -11.81 34.43
CA PRO A 264 -0.76 -12.25 35.03
C PRO A 264 0.34 -12.55 33.99
N TYR A 265 0.24 -12.02 32.77
CA TYR A 265 1.10 -12.37 31.64
C TYR A 265 2.05 -11.24 31.24
N ASP A 266 3.26 -11.59 30.85
CA ASP A 266 4.19 -10.70 30.14
C ASP A 266 3.72 -10.49 28.71
N PHE A 267 3.37 -11.60 28.03
CA PHE A 267 2.77 -11.60 26.71
C PHE A 267 1.84 -12.80 26.49
N ILE A 268 0.92 -12.64 25.53
CA ILE A 268 0.07 -13.71 24.98
C ILE A 268 0.10 -13.60 23.46
N LYS A 269 0.33 -14.71 22.77
CA LYS A 269 0.32 -14.84 21.31
C LYS A 269 -0.64 -15.93 20.87
N LEU A 270 -1.45 -15.65 19.87
CA LEU A 270 -2.39 -16.58 19.24
C LEU A 270 -1.85 -16.99 17.86
N SER A 271 -1.97 -18.27 17.52
CA SER A 271 -1.71 -18.76 16.17
C SER A 271 -2.68 -18.15 15.16
N LYS A 272 -2.19 -17.81 13.95
CA LYS A 272 -3.02 -17.27 12.87
C LYS A 272 -4.15 -18.23 12.46
N SER A 273 -5.35 -17.68 12.24
CA SER A 273 -6.58 -18.41 11.91
C SER A 273 -6.57 -19.18 10.57
N ARG A 274 -5.50 -19.07 9.78
CA ARG A 274 -5.35 -19.76 8.48
C ARG A 274 -4.95 -21.23 8.64
N GLN A 275 -4.50 -21.65 9.81
CA GLN A 275 -4.23 -23.05 10.09
C GLN A 275 -5.53 -23.81 10.38
N ARG A 276 -5.54 -25.12 10.15
CA ARG A 276 -6.67 -25.96 10.59
C ARG A 276 -6.92 -25.72 12.08
N SER A 277 -8.19 -25.72 12.51
CA SER A 277 -8.58 -25.50 13.91
C SER A 277 -7.77 -26.34 14.92
N LYS A 278 -7.37 -27.56 14.52
CA LYS A 278 -6.57 -28.50 15.33
C LYS A 278 -5.14 -28.06 15.64
N TYR A 279 -4.60 -27.08 14.92
CA TYR A 279 -3.26 -26.53 15.16
C TYR A 279 -3.30 -25.18 15.88
N HIS A 280 -4.50 -24.67 16.18
CA HIS A 280 -4.60 -23.41 16.90
C HIS A 280 -4.01 -23.54 18.30
N ALA A 281 -3.08 -22.66 18.62
CA ALA A 281 -2.37 -22.63 19.88
C ALA A 281 -2.36 -21.23 20.49
N VAL A 282 -2.36 -21.19 21.81
CA VAL A 282 -2.01 -20.01 22.60
C VAL A 282 -0.61 -20.20 23.15
N THR A 283 0.23 -19.20 22.97
CA THR A 283 1.59 -19.13 23.53
C THR A 283 1.64 -17.97 24.51
N TYR A 284 2.06 -18.19 25.73
CA TYR A 284 2.10 -17.14 26.74
C TYR A 284 3.30 -17.30 27.67
N LYS A 285 3.70 -16.19 28.28
CA LYS A 285 4.67 -16.18 29.38
C LYS A 285 4.02 -15.48 30.56
N GLU A 286 3.93 -16.17 31.69
CA GLU A 286 3.49 -15.54 32.93
C GLU A 286 4.58 -14.62 33.49
N LYS A 287 4.14 -13.53 34.15
CA LYS A 287 5.05 -12.61 34.83
C LYS A 287 5.91 -13.40 35.82
N GLN A 288 7.19 -13.04 35.91
CA GLN A 288 8.19 -13.67 36.80
C GLN A 288 8.53 -15.14 36.50
N GLN A 289 7.85 -15.79 35.55
CA GLN A 289 8.17 -17.16 35.15
C GLN A 289 9.19 -17.17 33.99
N PRO A 290 10.22 -18.04 34.03
CA PRO A 290 11.23 -18.12 32.97
C PRO A 290 10.81 -19.01 31.81
N ILE A 291 9.55 -19.47 31.76
CA ILE A 291 9.07 -20.46 30.80
C ILE A 291 7.99 -19.81 29.92
N VAL A 292 8.11 -20.05 28.62
CA VAL A 292 7.06 -19.81 27.63
C VAL A 292 6.25 -21.09 27.49
N ILE A 293 4.94 -20.97 27.72
CA ILE A 293 4.00 -22.08 27.65
C ILE A 293 3.27 -22.01 26.32
N LYS A 294 3.12 -23.16 25.65
CA LYS A 294 2.35 -23.29 24.42
C LYS A 294 1.33 -24.40 24.54
N GLU A 295 0.06 -24.05 24.33
CA GLU A 295 -1.08 -24.95 24.50
C GLU A 295 -2.00 -24.90 23.29
N LEU A 296 -2.48 -26.08 22.85
CA LEU A 296 -3.53 -26.16 21.83
C LEU A 296 -4.86 -25.68 22.39
N LEU A 297 -5.59 -24.90 21.59
CA LEU A 297 -6.93 -24.44 21.92
C LEU A 297 -7.95 -25.59 21.81
N ASP A 298 -7.81 -26.44 20.79
CA ASP A 298 -8.63 -27.65 20.64
C ASP A 298 -7.90 -28.87 21.23
N LYS A 299 -8.31 -29.26 22.45
CA LYS A 299 -7.74 -30.41 23.15
C LYS A 299 -8.29 -31.75 22.63
N GLN A 300 -9.39 -31.76 21.87
CA GLN A 300 -10.11 -32.98 21.49
C GLN A 300 -9.48 -33.73 20.31
N ASP A 301 -8.66 -33.07 19.49
CA ASP A 301 -8.06 -33.69 18.29
C ASP A 301 -6.70 -34.38 18.55
N THR A 302 -6.21 -34.35 19.80
CA THR A 302 -4.93 -34.99 20.19
C THR A 302 -4.98 -36.53 20.16
N GLU A 303 -6.15 -37.15 20.23
CA GLU A 303 -6.30 -38.61 20.29
C GLU A 303 -6.39 -39.29 18.91
N LYS A 304 -6.70 -38.55 17.83
CA LYS A 304 -6.64 -39.09 16.47
C LYS A 304 -5.23 -38.92 15.91
N LYS A 305 -4.31 -39.78 16.33
CA LYS A 305 -3.00 -39.92 15.69
C LYS A 305 -3.20 -40.14 14.19
N ASP A 306 -2.90 -39.12 13.40
CA ASP A 306 -2.89 -39.17 11.95
C ASP A 306 -1.73 -40.08 11.53
N LYS A 307 -1.93 -41.40 11.55
CA LYS A 307 -0.91 -42.42 11.20
C LYS A 307 -0.49 -42.36 9.72
N LYS A 308 -0.93 -41.35 8.97
CA LYS A 308 -0.68 -41.15 7.53
C LYS A 308 -0.14 -39.74 7.17
N GLY A 309 0.06 -38.85 8.14
CA GLY A 309 0.56 -37.49 7.87
C GLY A 309 2.06 -37.45 7.62
N VAL A 310 2.50 -36.69 6.61
CA VAL A 310 3.92 -36.42 6.29
C VAL A 310 4.59 -35.54 7.37
N VAL A 311 3.78 -34.80 8.14
CA VAL A 311 4.23 -33.88 9.20
C VAL A 311 3.50 -34.19 10.50
N ALA A 312 4.23 -34.20 11.63
CA ALA A 312 3.69 -34.29 12.98
C ALA A 312 3.79 -32.93 13.69
N HIS A 313 2.75 -32.58 14.45
CA HIS A 313 2.70 -31.37 15.28
C HIS A 313 2.94 -31.75 16.75
N VAL A 314 3.97 -31.16 17.36
CA VAL A 314 4.42 -31.44 18.74
C VAL A 314 4.65 -30.10 19.46
N PRO A 315 3.58 -29.40 19.89
CA PRO A 315 3.72 -28.17 20.67
C PRO A 315 4.59 -28.40 21.91
N CYS A 316 5.52 -27.49 22.18
CA CYS A 316 6.41 -27.60 23.33
C CYS A 316 6.59 -26.26 24.05
N SER A 317 6.53 -26.32 25.38
CA SER A 317 6.94 -25.21 26.25
C SER A 317 8.47 -25.18 26.34
N HIS A 318 9.05 -23.98 26.40
CA HIS A 318 10.50 -23.79 26.42
C HIS A 318 10.89 -22.67 27.37
N LYS A 319 12.17 -22.61 27.74
CA LYS A 319 12.70 -21.47 28.50
C LYS A 319 12.61 -20.21 27.63
N TYR A 320 12.26 -19.07 28.22
CA TYR A 320 12.34 -17.80 27.55
C TYR A 320 13.81 -17.42 27.33
N ILE A 321 14.13 -17.01 26.10
CA ILE A 321 15.49 -16.69 25.67
C ILE A 321 15.51 -15.19 25.35
N GLN A 322 16.50 -14.49 25.89
CA GLN A 322 16.74 -13.08 25.62
C GLN A 322 17.89 -12.95 24.62
N GLY A 323 17.69 -12.11 23.61
CA GLY A 323 18.70 -11.82 22.59
C GLY A 323 18.09 -11.40 21.25
N PRO A 324 18.91 -10.91 20.31
CA PRO A 324 18.44 -10.56 18.98
C PRO A 324 18.07 -11.81 18.19
N LEU A 325 17.05 -11.69 17.35
CA LEU A 325 16.61 -12.73 16.45
C LEU A 325 17.62 -12.89 15.30
N LEU A 326 17.96 -14.12 14.89
CA LEU A 326 18.91 -14.32 13.78
C LEU A 326 18.40 -13.68 12.47
N ALA A 327 17.08 -13.73 12.22
CA ALA A 327 16.47 -13.02 11.10
C ALA A 327 16.69 -11.50 11.15
N GLU A 328 16.69 -10.90 12.34
CA GLU A 328 16.99 -9.46 12.51
C GLU A 328 18.43 -9.16 12.10
N LEU A 329 19.39 -10.02 12.48
CA LEU A 329 20.79 -9.86 12.08
C LEU A 329 20.97 -9.97 10.57
N TRP A 330 20.22 -10.87 9.93
CA TRP A 330 20.21 -11.02 8.47
C TRP A 330 19.67 -9.76 7.78
N ILE A 331 18.58 -9.18 8.28
CA ILE A 331 18.03 -7.91 7.76
C ILE A 331 19.07 -6.80 7.89
N ASN A 332 19.69 -6.63 9.06
CA ASN A 332 20.70 -5.58 9.27
C ASN A 332 21.91 -5.76 8.34
N ALA A 333 22.42 -6.99 8.18
CA ALA A 333 23.54 -7.27 7.29
C ALA A 333 23.20 -6.95 5.82
N LEU A 334 22.00 -7.32 5.37
CA LEU A 334 21.59 -7.10 3.98
C LEU A 334 21.24 -5.64 3.67
N VAL A 335 20.59 -4.93 4.61
CA VAL A 335 20.07 -3.58 4.38
C VAL A 335 21.05 -2.49 4.80
N MET A 336 21.78 -2.67 5.90
CA MET A 336 22.55 -1.61 6.56
C MET A 336 24.08 -1.79 6.44
N ASP A 337 24.60 -3.01 6.62
CA ASP A 337 26.03 -3.22 6.86
C ASP A 337 26.71 -4.02 5.74
N GLY A 338 27.26 -3.38 4.70
CA GLY A 338 28.16 -4.05 3.73
C GLY A 338 27.54 -5.22 2.93
N ARG A 339 26.21 -5.41 2.98
CA ARG A 339 25.40 -6.38 2.23
C ARG A 339 25.99 -7.80 2.24
N SER A 340 26.53 -8.22 1.11
CA SER A 340 27.08 -9.55 0.88
C SER A 340 28.28 -9.87 1.78
N GLU A 341 29.11 -8.87 2.10
CA GLU A 341 30.30 -9.06 2.95
C GLU A 341 29.95 -9.44 4.40
N LYS A 342 28.87 -8.90 4.95
CA LYS A 342 28.41 -9.20 6.31
C LYS A 342 27.39 -10.32 6.36
N PHE A 343 26.58 -10.47 5.31
CA PHE A 343 25.60 -11.55 5.24
C PHE A 343 26.28 -12.92 5.09
N LYS A 344 27.36 -13.02 4.30
CA LYS A 344 28.07 -14.28 4.06
C LYS A 344 28.57 -14.97 5.35
N PRO A 345 29.27 -14.29 6.28
CA PRO A 345 29.66 -14.89 7.56
C PRO A 345 28.46 -15.42 8.36
N LEU A 346 27.38 -14.63 8.49
CA LEU A 346 26.17 -15.06 9.22
C LEU A 346 25.52 -16.30 8.59
N LEU A 347 25.48 -16.34 7.25
CA LEU A 347 24.93 -17.48 6.52
C LEU A 347 25.81 -18.73 6.69
N ASN A 348 27.12 -18.57 6.69
CA ASN A 348 28.08 -19.65 6.93
C ASN A 348 27.94 -20.21 8.36
N ASP A 349 27.89 -19.34 9.37
CA ASP A 349 27.76 -19.75 10.76
C ASP A 349 26.44 -20.49 11.00
N TYR A 350 25.34 -20.00 10.41
CA TYR A 350 24.06 -20.69 10.39
C TYR A 350 24.13 -22.06 9.72
N TYR A 351 24.74 -22.18 8.55
CA TYR A 351 24.85 -23.47 7.85
C TYR A 351 25.73 -24.48 8.62
N GLN A 352 26.85 -24.05 9.21
CA GLN A 352 27.66 -24.92 10.07
C GLN A 352 26.88 -25.38 11.30
N PHE A 353 26.12 -24.46 11.92
CA PHE A 353 25.22 -24.80 13.01
C PHE A 353 24.21 -25.89 12.60
N LEU A 354 23.55 -25.75 11.45
CA LEU A 354 22.61 -26.76 10.95
C LEU A 354 23.27 -28.12 10.78
N LYS A 355 24.46 -28.17 10.16
CA LYS A 355 25.18 -29.42 9.93
C LYS A 355 25.50 -30.14 11.24
N ILE A 356 26.11 -29.43 12.18
CA ILE A 356 26.51 -30.00 13.47
C ILE A 356 25.30 -30.57 14.20
N HIS A 357 24.19 -29.81 14.27
CA HIS A 357 23.02 -30.24 15.04
C HIS A 357 22.26 -31.38 14.36
N LEU A 358 22.13 -31.38 13.04
CA LEU A 358 21.47 -32.47 12.32
C LEU A 358 22.31 -33.76 12.33
N GLU A 359 23.64 -33.67 12.20
CA GLU A 359 24.53 -34.84 12.26
C GLU A 359 24.54 -35.50 13.65
N GLN A 360 24.37 -34.71 14.72
CA GLN A 360 24.36 -35.19 16.10
C GLN A 360 22.97 -35.58 16.60
N ALA A 361 21.90 -35.22 15.88
CA ALA A 361 20.53 -35.46 16.31
C ALA A 361 20.13 -36.93 16.18
N GLU A 362 19.57 -37.51 17.26
CA GLU A 362 18.90 -38.82 17.18
C GLU A 362 17.62 -38.77 16.33
N GLN A 363 16.94 -37.62 16.31
CA GLN A 363 15.70 -37.39 15.56
C GLN A 363 15.82 -36.10 14.73
N PRO A 364 16.60 -36.12 13.63
CA PRO A 364 16.85 -34.92 12.83
C PRO A 364 15.56 -34.31 12.29
N GLY A 365 14.54 -35.13 12.02
CA GLY A 365 13.23 -34.71 11.53
C GLY A 365 12.50 -33.69 12.41
N ARG A 366 12.87 -33.54 13.70
CA ARG A 366 12.32 -32.54 14.63
C ARG A 366 12.86 -31.12 14.45
N PHE A 367 13.92 -30.96 13.66
CA PHE A 367 14.58 -29.68 13.46
C PHE A 367 14.10 -28.94 12.21
N LEU A 368 12.93 -29.32 11.69
CA LEU A 368 12.32 -28.65 10.54
C LEU A 368 12.23 -27.14 10.77
N ASP A 369 11.92 -26.72 11.99
CA ASP A 369 11.72 -25.32 12.38
C ASP A 369 13.01 -24.58 12.79
N LEU A 370 14.21 -25.10 12.53
CA LEU A 370 15.47 -24.38 12.73
C LEU A 370 15.66 -23.26 11.70
N LEU A 371 14.70 -22.36 11.61
CA LEU A 371 14.66 -21.22 10.70
C LEU A 371 15.19 -19.97 11.43
N PRO A 372 15.70 -18.95 10.70
CA PRO A 372 16.32 -17.77 11.32
C PRO A 372 15.39 -16.99 12.25
N PHE A 373 14.08 -17.11 12.09
CA PHE A 373 13.09 -16.46 12.94
C PHE A 373 12.66 -17.28 14.17
N ASN A 374 13.25 -18.46 14.35
CA ASN A 374 13.12 -19.32 15.52
C ASN A 374 14.46 -19.51 16.25
N ILE A 375 15.45 -18.67 15.95
CA ILE A 375 16.80 -18.70 16.54
C ILE A 375 17.11 -17.32 17.13
N ILE A 376 17.59 -17.32 18.38
CA ILE A 376 18.04 -16.15 19.13
C ILE A 376 19.53 -16.33 19.43
N LEU A 377 20.31 -15.25 19.33
CA LEU A 377 21.69 -15.24 19.83
C LEU A 377 21.66 -14.86 21.30
N ASP A 378 22.18 -15.72 22.17
CA ASP A 378 22.34 -15.39 23.58
C ASP A 378 23.51 -14.41 23.83
N SER A 379 23.72 -14.07 25.10
CA SER A 379 24.80 -13.17 25.53
C SER A 379 26.20 -13.68 25.21
N ASP A 380 26.38 -14.99 25.02
CA ASP A 380 27.65 -15.63 24.67
C ASP A 380 27.83 -15.75 23.14
N GLY A 381 26.88 -15.23 22.37
CA GLY A 381 26.84 -15.30 20.92
C GLY A 381 26.48 -16.69 20.39
N GLN A 382 25.94 -17.58 21.22
CA GLN A 382 25.53 -18.91 20.81
C GLN A 382 24.09 -18.91 20.29
N TYR A 383 23.82 -19.79 19.32
CA TYR A 383 22.47 -19.97 18.80
C TYR A 383 21.64 -20.81 19.76
N GLN A 384 20.59 -20.19 20.28
CA GLN A 384 19.52 -20.83 21.01
C GLN A 384 18.28 -20.84 20.11
N TRP A 385 17.49 -21.91 20.14
CA TRP A 385 16.30 -22.03 19.30
C TRP A 385 15.05 -22.31 20.11
N PHE A 386 13.91 -21.98 19.51
CA PHE A 386 12.60 -22.16 20.10
C PHE A 386 11.59 -22.61 19.03
N ASP A 387 10.33 -22.83 19.42
CA ASP A 387 9.22 -23.12 18.51
C ASP A 387 9.46 -24.32 17.55
N GLN A 388 10.03 -25.41 18.06
CA GLN A 388 10.27 -26.65 17.30
C GLN A 388 9.04 -27.57 17.33
N GLU A 389 8.04 -27.19 16.55
CA GLU A 389 6.71 -27.80 16.63
C GLU A 389 6.43 -28.81 15.54
N TRP A 390 7.09 -28.65 14.39
CA TRP A 390 6.85 -29.49 13.23
C TRP A 390 7.97 -30.52 13.09
N ALA A 391 7.56 -31.77 12.89
CA ALA A 391 8.48 -32.87 12.65
C ALA A 391 8.13 -33.62 11.37
N VAL A 392 9.16 -34.04 10.61
CA VAL A 392 9.05 -34.85 9.39
C VAL A 392 9.82 -36.16 9.54
N ALA A 393 9.71 -37.06 8.54
CA ALA A 393 10.54 -38.25 8.48
C ALA A 393 12.04 -37.89 8.42
N CYS A 394 12.91 -38.74 8.99
CA CYS A 394 14.34 -38.43 9.10
C CYS A 394 15.04 -38.40 7.73
N GLU A 395 14.56 -39.20 6.77
CA GLU A 395 15.01 -39.19 5.38
C GLU A 395 14.59 -37.94 4.60
N ASP A 396 13.58 -37.21 5.09
CA ASP A 396 13.06 -35.97 4.50
C ASP A 396 13.66 -34.73 5.21
N ILE A 397 14.91 -34.78 5.71
CA ILE A 397 15.57 -33.58 6.25
C ILE A 397 17.07 -33.58 6.00
N SER A 398 17.60 -32.41 5.64
CA SER A 398 19.03 -32.15 5.43
C SER A 398 19.34 -30.70 5.76
N ALA A 399 20.61 -30.38 6.03
CA ALA A 399 21.03 -29.01 6.31
C ALA A 399 20.74 -28.10 5.10
N GLU A 400 20.92 -28.63 3.89
CA GLU A 400 20.65 -27.96 2.62
C GLU A 400 19.16 -27.66 2.43
N PHE A 401 18.29 -28.59 2.82
CA PHE A 401 16.84 -28.37 2.76
C PHE A 401 16.38 -27.30 3.75
N ILE A 402 16.89 -27.31 5.00
CA ILE A 402 16.56 -26.25 5.97
C ILE A 402 17.12 -24.90 5.52
N LEU A 403 18.34 -24.87 4.98
CA LEU A 403 18.92 -23.66 4.38
C LEU A 403 18.04 -23.09 3.26
N PHE A 404 17.55 -23.95 2.36
CA PHE A 404 16.59 -23.57 1.32
C PHE A 404 15.33 -22.95 1.93
N ARG A 405 14.72 -23.60 2.93
CA ARG A 405 13.53 -23.07 3.61
C ARG A 405 13.80 -21.74 4.32
N ALA A 406 14.96 -21.61 4.96
CA ALA A 406 15.38 -20.41 5.64
C ALA A 406 15.47 -19.23 4.66
N LEU A 407 16.18 -19.40 3.55
CA LEU A 407 16.30 -18.37 2.52
C LEU A 407 14.94 -18.03 1.89
N LEU A 408 14.14 -19.05 1.53
CA LEU A 408 12.81 -18.90 0.93
C LEU A 408 11.86 -18.06 1.81
N TRP A 409 11.65 -18.49 3.06
CA TRP A 409 10.67 -17.86 3.95
C TRP A 409 11.17 -16.53 4.53
N PHE A 410 12.49 -16.38 4.68
CA PHE A 410 13.10 -15.09 5.01
C PHE A 410 12.84 -14.07 3.89
N SER A 411 13.20 -14.39 2.64
CA SER A 411 13.03 -13.43 1.54
C SER A 411 11.57 -13.16 1.22
N PHE A 412 10.68 -14.15 1.35
CA PHE A 412 9.24 -13.94 1.16
C PHE A 412 8.65 -13.00 2.23
N ALA A 413 9.14 -13.06 3.46
CA ALA A 413 8.67 -12.19 4.54
C ALA A 413 9.15 -10.73 4.40
N HIS A 414 10.25 -10.52 3.68
CA HIS A 414 11.01 -9.26 3.62
C HIS A 414 11.24 -8.76 2.20
N ASP A 415 10.44 -9.22 1.25
CA ASP A 415 10.63 -8.97 -0.18
C ASP A 415 10.70 -7.47 -0.51
N THR A 416 9.87 -6.66 0.15
CA THR A 416 9.89 -5.20 0.06
C THR A 416 11.15 -4.58 0.65
N HIS A 417 11.62 -5.07 1.80
CA HIS A 417 12.68 -4.43 2.60
C HIS A 417 14.08 -4.73 2.08
N ILE A 418 14.33 -5.97 1.65
CA ILE A 418 15.62 -6.33 1.07
C ILE A 418 15.72 -5.97 -0.41
N SER A 419 14.64 -5.50 -1.05
CA SER A 419 14.58 -5.20 -2.49
C SER A 419 15.72 -4.28 -2.97
N CYS A 420 16.06 -3.25 -2.19
CA CYS A 420 17.19 -2.35 -2.49
C CYS A 420 18.54 -3.07 -2.48
N ALA A 421 18.75 -3.98 -1.52
CA ALA A 421 19.95 -4.81 -1.46
C ALA A 421 20.00 -5.80 -2.62
N MET A 422 18.87 -6.44 -2.92
CA MET A 422 18.75 -7.40 -4.03
C MET A 422 19.03 -6.75 -5.38
N LYS A 423 18.50 -5.55 -5.61
CA LYS A 423 18.77 -4.78 -6.83
C LYS A 423 20.25 -4.48 -7.01
N ALA A 424 20.96 -4.15 -5.94
CA ALA A 424 22.39 -3.87 -6.01
C ALA A 424 23.23 -5.11 -6.35
N GLU A 425 22.76 -6.30 -5.97
CA GLU A 425 23.33 -7.60 -6.32
C GLU A 425 22.79 -8.14 -7.65
N ASN A 426 21.99 -7.35 -8.39
CA ASN A 426 21.29 -7.73 -9.63
C ASN A 426 20.36 -8.95 -9.50
N LEU A 427 19.75 -9.11 -8.32
CA LEU A 427 18.77 -10.16 -8.03
C LEU A 427 17.36 -9.59 -8.19
N THR A 428 16.53 -10.30 -8.96
CA THR A 428 15.19 -9.89 -9.35
C THR A 428 14.09 -10.72 -8.69
N SER A 429 14.38 -11.95 -8.28
CA SER A 429 13.40 -12.89 -7.73
C SER A 429 13.91 -13.63 -6.49
N ILE A 430 12.98 -14.20 -5.73
CA ILE A 430 13.30 -15.05 -4.57
C ILE A 430 14.15 -16.26 -4.98
N ALA A 431 13.89 -16.87 -6.13
CA ALA A 431 14.71 -17.97 -6.65
C ALA A 431 16.18 -17.57 -6.87
N GLU A 432 16.41 -16.36 -7.39
CA GLU A 432 17.78 -15.83 -7.58
C GLU A 432 18.46 -15.54 -6.23
N PHE A 433 17.72 -15.05 -5.23
CA PHE A 433 18.26 -14.86 -3.88
C PHE A 433 18.66 -16.16 -3.20
N ILE A 434 17.86 -17.22 -3.35
CA ILE A 434 18.24 -18.55 -2.86
C ILE A 434 19.53 -19.00 -3.54
N SER A 435 19.59 -18.88 -4.87
CA SER A 435 20.78 -19.26 -5.64
C SER A 435 22.02 -18.48 -5.20
N PHE A 436 21.87 -17.18 -4.96
CA PHE A 436 22.90 -16.31 -4.40
C PHE A 436 23.37 -16.79 -3.01
N GLY A 437 22.46 -17.15 -2.12
CA GLY A 437 22.79 -17.70 -0.79
C GLY A 437 23.64 -18.98 -0.87
N PHE A 438 23.28 -19.92 -1.75
CA PHE A 438 24.08 -21.13 -1.98
C PHE A 438 25.47 -20.83 -2.58
N GLN A 439 25.55 -19.86 -3.49
CA GLN A 439 26.83 -19.41 -4.07
C GLN A 439 27.76 -18.79 -3.02
N LEU A 440 27.23 -18.02 -2.06
CA LEU A 440 28.03 -17.46 -0.96
C LEU A 440 28.71 -18.57 -0.13
N LEU A 441 28.07 -19.74 -0.02
CA LEU A 441 28.59 -20.94 0.65
C LEU A 441 29.41 -21.85 -0.28
N SER A 442 29.63 -21.46 -1.54
CA SER A 442 30.33 -22.26 -2.55
C SER A 442 29.66 -23.62 -2.83
N MET A 443 28.33 -23.67 -2.74
CA MET A 443 27.51 -24.86 -3.00
C MET A 443 26.81 -24.76 -4.36
N ASN A 444 26.43 -25.91 -4.95
CA ASN A 444 25.66 -25.97 -6.20
C ASN A 444 24.26 -26.52 -5.93
N GLU A 445 23.27 -25.64 -6.04
CA GLU A 445 21.86 -25.89 -5.74
C GLU A 445 21.07 -26.47 -6.92
N LYS A 446 21.56 -26.36 -8.16
CA LYS A 446 20.76 -26.63 -9.37
C LYS A 446 20.19 -28.05 -9.43
N GLY A 447 20.91 -29.04 -8.90
CA GLY A 447 20.45 -30.43 -8.83
C GLY A 447 19.51 -30.72 -7.66
N LEU A 448 19.50 -29.86 -6.64
CA LEU A 448 18.78 -30.05 -5.38
C LEU A 448 17.43 -29.33 -5.35
N LEU A 449 17.35 -28.13 -5.97
CA LEU A 449 16.16 -27.27 -5.91
C LEU A 449 14.85 -27.96 -6.31
N PRO A 450 14.76 -28.77 -7.40
CA PRO A 450 13.50 -29.44 -7.74
C PRO A 450 12.99 -30.35 -6.62
N GLY A 451 13.88 -31.10 -5.97
CA GLY A 451 13.53 -31.98 -4.85
C GLY A 451 13.10 -31.17 -3.62
N PHE A 452 13.81 -30.08 -3.30
CA PHE A 452 13.43 -29.21 -2.17
C PHE A 452 12.08 -28.51 -2.39
N ILE A 453 11.76 -28.11 -3.62
CA ILE A 453 10.46 -27.52 -3.96
C ILE A 453 9.32 -28.53 -3.75
N GLU A 454 9.50 -29.76 -4.25
CA GLU A 454 8.51 -30.83 -4.06
C GLU A 454 8.33 -31.16 -2.58
N GLN A 455 9.43 -31.26 -1.84
CA GLN A 455 9.43 -31.53 -0.41
C GLN A 455 8.74 -30.42 0.39
N GLU A 456 9.06 -29.15 0.14
CA GLU A 456 8.38 -28.03 0.80
C GLU A 456 6.90 -27.98 0.42
N GLY A 457 6.56 -28.25 -0.84
CA GLY A 457 5.18 -28.37 -1.29
C GLY A 457 4.39 -29.45 -0.51
N ARG A 458 5.01 -30.62 -0.26
CA ARG A 458 4.41 -31.69 0.56
C ARG A 458 4.22 -31.26 2.01
N VAL A 459 5.20 -30.56 2.59
CA VAL A 459 5.12 -30.02 3.96
C VAL A 459 3.98 -29.01 4.07
N GLN A 460 3.95 -27.99 3.20
CA GLN A 460 2.92 -26.95 3.23
C GLN A 460 1.52 -27.53 3.02
N HIS A 461 1.34 -28.45 2.07
CA HIS A 461 0.05 -29.10 1.83
C HIS A 461 -0.45 -29.93 3.04
N SER A 462 0.48 -30.53 3.79
CA SER A 462 0.15 -31.29 4.99
C SER A 462 -0.33 -30.41 6.15
N ILE A 463 0.19 -29.18 6.23
CA ILE A 463 -0.21 -28.17 7.21
C ILE A 463 -1.53 -27.51 6.79
N ASP A 464 -1.63 -27.09 5.53
CA ASP A 464 -2.78 -26.43 4.92
C ASP A 464 -3.04 -26.98 3.51
N PRO A 465 -4.14 -27.73 3.28
CA PRO A 465 -4.46 -28.31 1.97
C PRO A 465 -4.66 -27.30 0.83
N THR A 466 -4.92 -26.03 1.16
CA THR A 466 -5.02 -24.96 0.16
C THR A 466 -3.65 -24.51 -0.35
N GLN A 467 -2.59 -24.96 0.32
CA GLN A 467 -1.19 -24.70 0.01
C GLN A 467 -0.54 -25.95 -0.59
N GLY A 468 0.63 -25.78 -1.21
CA GLY A 468 1.34 -26.86 -1.86
C GLY A 468 2.41 -26.39 -2.84
N ILE A 469 2.82 -27.28 -3.74
CA ILE A 469 3.93 -27.03 -4.66
C ILE A 469 3.72 -25.80 -5.57
N ASP A 470 2.49 -25.56 -6.02
CA ASP A 470 2.16 -24.41 -6.88
C ASP A 470 2.38 -23.07 -6.17
N GLN A 471 2.07 -23.02 -4.87
CA GLN A 471 2.33 -21.84 -4.05
C GLN A 471 3.84 -21.63 -3.86
N VAL A 472 4.61 -22.69 -3.61
CA VAL A 472 6.08 -22.60 -3.51
C VAL A 472 6.65 -22.06 -4.83
N HIS A 473 6.17 -22.55 -5.98
CA HIS A 473 6.54 -22.02 -7.29
C HIS A 473 6.13 -20.54 -7.47
N ALA A 474 4.96 -20.14 -6.99
CA ALA A 474 4.52 -18.75 -7.05
C ALA A 474 5.43 -17.83 -6.22
N VAL A 475 5.79 -18.24 -4.99
CA VAL A 475 6.73 -17.52 -4.13
C VAL A 475 8.10 -17.40 -4.79
N LEU A 476 8.63 -18.49 -5.36
CA LEU A 476 9.94 -18.45 -6.03
C LEU A 476 10.00 -17.48 -7.22
N ARG A 477 8.88 -17.36 -7.95
CA ARG A 477 8.73 -16.44 -9.09
C ARG A 477 8.41 -15.02 -8.68
N GLN A 478 8.10 -14.78 -7.40
CA GLN A 478 7.77 -13.46 -6.91
C GLN A 478 8.98 -12.54 -7.11
N PRO A 479 8.80 -11.43 -7.86
CA PRO A 479 9.84 -10.44 -7.94
C PRO A 479 9.98 -9.74 -6.58
N PHE A 480 11.19 -9.29 -6.25
CA PHE A 480 11.37 -8.39 -5.13
C PHE A 480 10.56 -7.12 -5.40
N GLN A 481 9.47 -6.94 -4.65
CA GLN A 481 8.66 -5.75 -4.77
C GLN A 481 9.52 -4.58 -4.34
N GLN A 482 9.70 -3.59 -5.22
CA GLN A 482 10.12 -2.29 -4.71
C GLN A 482 9.02 -1.85 -3.76
N SER A 483 9.38 -1.27 -2.61
CA SER A 483 8.47 -0.37 -1.92
C SER A 483 8.01 0.61 -2.98
N ILE A 484 6.82 0.40 -3.54
CA ILE A 484 6.24 1.35 -4.46
C ILE A 484 6.01 2.52 -3.54
N ARG A 485 6.94 3.48 -3.54
CA ARG A 485 6.56 4.84 -3.24
C ARG A 485 5.36 5.05 -4.15
N VAL A 486 4.17 5.17 -3.60
CA VAL A 486 3.11 5.94 -4.25
C VAL A 486 3.55 7.42 -4.19
N CYS A 487 4.71 7.67 -4.80
CA CYS A 487 5.32 8.91 -5.23
C CYS A 487 6.04 8.61 -6.55
N GLN A 488 5.58 7.65 -7.36
CA GLN A 488 5.78 7.73 -8.79
C GLN A 488 4.70 8.65 -9.37
N THR A 489 4.70 9.91 -8.94
CA THR A 489 4.22 10.93 -9.87
C THR A 489 5.28 11.00 -10.96
N SER A 490 5.13 10.20 -12.02
CA SER A 490 5.93 10.36 -13.22
C SER A 490 5.83 11.82 -13.63
N GLN A 491 6.97 12.49 -13.73
CA GLN A 491 7.02 13.93 -14.00
C GLN A 491 6.95 14.14 -15.51
N PHE A 492 6.23 15.17 -15.92
CA PHE A 492 6.26 15.71 -17.27
C PHE A 492 6.50 17.21 -17.19
N ASP A 493 7.15 17.74 -18.21
CA ASP A 493 7.41 19.17 -18.33
C ASP A 493 6.33 19.77 -19.24
N ALA A 494 5.75 20.90 -18.81
CA ALA A 494 4.83 21.71 -19.61
C ALA A 494 5.49 23.07 -19.86
N GLN A 495 5.38 23.57 -21.08
CA GLN A 495 6.07 24.79 -21.49
C GLN A 495 5.09 25.86 -21.93
N LEU A 496 5.44 27.12 -21.67
CA LEU A 496 4.73 28.28 -22.17
C LEU A 496 5.70 29.19 -22.90
N PHE A 497 5.36 29.50 -24.14
CA PHE A 497 6.05 30.49 -24.96
C PHE A 497 5.15 31.69 -25.19
N TRP A 498 5.75 32.85 -25.38
CA TRP A 498 5.03 34.07 -25.70
C TRP A 498 5.67 34.82 -26.87
N VAL A 499 4.81 35.50 -27.63
CA VAL A 499 5.19 36.35 -28.77
C VAL A 499 4.64 37.74 -28.53
N THR A 500 5.53 38.74 -28.65
CA THR A 500 5.16 40.15 -28.63
C THR A 500 5.25 40.75 -30.04
N GLU A 501 4.77 41.96 -30.24
CA GLU A 501 4.92 42.66 -31.54
C GLU A 501 6.37 42.78 -32.03
N THR A 502 7.33 42.84 -31.11
CA THR A 502 8.74 43.12 -31.41
C THR A 502 9.64 41.89 -31.36
N THR A 503 9.18 40.78 -30.77
CA THR A 503 9.97 39.54 -30.65
C THR A 503 9.21 38.33 -31.19
N PRO A 504 9.74 37.65 -32.24
CA PRO A 504 9.15 36.41 -32.73
C PRO A 504 9.37 35.27 -31.71
N LEU A 505 8.68 34.14 -31.93
CA LEU A 505 8.84 32.93 -31.13
C LEU A 505 10.32 32.52 -31.08
N SER A 506 10.92 32.53 -29.88
CA SER A 506 12.31 32.17 -29.66
C SER A 506 12.43 31.31 -28.39
N GLY A 507 13.47 30.47 -28.32
CA GLY A 507 13.76 29.67 -27.12
C GLY A 507 14.14 30.49 -25.88
N GLU A 508 14.38 31.80 -26.04
CA GLU A 508 14.64 32.72 -24.93
C GLU A 508 13.34 33.21 -24.25
N ASN A 509 12.19 33.09 -24.94
CA ASN A 509 10.86 33.46 -24.45
C ASN A 509 10.04 32.21 -24.07
N CYS A 510 10.58 31.41 -23.15
CA CYS A 510 9.98 30.16 -22.68
C CYS A 510 10.03 30.04 -21.16
N LEU A 511 8.95 29.50 -20.58
CA LEU A 511 8.89 29.05 -19.19
C LEU A 511 8.57 27.57 -19.17
N ASN A 512 9.33 26.80 -18.39
CA ASN A 512 9.07 25.38 -18.16
C ASN A 512 8.58 25.19 -16.72
N VAL A 513 7.43 24.53 -16.59
CA VAL A 513 6.84 24.15 -15.30
C VAL A 513 6.69 22.64 -15.27
N ARG A 514 7.19 22.06 -14.19
CA ARG A 514 7.09 20.62 -13.97
C ARG A 514 5.75 20.23 -13.36
N ALA A 515 5.12 19.23 -13.95
CA ALA A 515 3.85 18.66 -13.56
C ALA A 515 3.98 17.17 -13.24
N TYR A 516 2.91 16.61 -12.68
CA TYR A 516 2.89 15.27 -12.11
C TYR A 516 1.76 14.44 -12.70
N MET A 517 2.09 13.30 -13.29
CA MET A 517 1.10 12.30 -13.69
C MET A 517 0.35 11.76 -12.46
N ALA A 518 -0.88 11.27 -12.67
CA ALA A 518 -1.81 10.76 -11.68
C ALA A 518 -2.34 11.78 -10.65
N ARG A 519 -1.97 13.07 -10.76
CA ARG A 519 -2.61 14.15 -9.98
C ARG A 519 -3.79 14.72 -10.74
N GLU A 520 -4.98 14.60 -10.18
CA GLU A 520 -6.19 15.20 -10.73
C GLU A 520 -6.18 16.73 -10.54
N ARG A 521 -6.60 17.47 -11.58
CA ARG A 521 -6.81 18.92 -11.61
C ARG A 521 -5.69 19.75 -10.95
N GLN A 522 -4.45 19.52 -11.34
CA GLN A 522 -3.33 20.34 -10.88
C GLN A 522 -3.28 21.68 -11.63
N THR A 523 -2.96 22.76 -10.93
CA THR A 523 -2.78 24.09 -11.53
C THR A 523 -1.30 24.36 -11.75
N LEU A 524 -0.92 24.59 -13.00
CA LEU A 524 0.42 25.01 -13.40
C LEU A 524 0.44 26.54 -13.51
N PHE A 525 1.46 27.16 -12.90
CA PHE A 525 1.60 28.61 -12.83
C PHE A 525 2.82 29.05 -13.62
N PHE A 526 2.60 29.90 -14.62
CA PHE A 526 3.64 30.48 -15.46
C PHE A 526 3.68 31.99 -15.25
N PRO A 527 4.57 32.51 -14.38
CA PRO A 527 4.73 33.95 -14.17
C PRO A 527 5.56 34.55 -15.31
N LEU A 528 4.93 35.35 -16.17
CA LEU A 528 5.63 36.02 -17.26
C LEU A 528 6.53 37.14 -16.70
N PRO A 529 7.66 37.47 -17.36
CA PRO A 529 8.53 38.57 -16.94
C PRO A 529 7.82 39.93 -16.88
N ASP A 530 8.23 40.79 -15.93
CA ASP A 530 7.62 42.11 -15.67
C ASP A 530 7.70 43.11 -16.86
N GLN A 531 8.45 42.78 -17.91
CA GLN A 531 8.74 43.63 -19.08
C GLN A 531 8.01 43.17 -20.35
N VAL A 532 7.08 42.21 -20.25
CA VAL A 532 6.33 41.74 -21.42
C VAL A 532 5.26 42.76 -21.81
N GLU A 533 5.55 43.52 -22.87
CA GLU A 533 4.65 44.50 -23.49
C GLU A 533 4.18 44.02 -24.87
N ASN A 534 2.97 44.44 -25.27
CA ASN A 534 2.33 44.09 -26.54
C ASN A 534 2.26 42.57 -26.81
N LEU A 535 1.82 41.81 -25.79
CA LEU A 535 1.65 40.36 -25.87
C LEU A 535 0.53 40.00 -26.86
N LYS A 536 0.86 39.23 -27.91
CA LYS A 536 -0.09 38.84 -28.96
C LYS A 536 -0.47 37.36 -28.97
N ILE A 537 0.51 36.50 -28.77
CA ILE A 537 0.31 35.05 -28.89
C ILE A 537 0.94 34.35 -27.68
N LEU A 538 0.22 33.39 -27.13
CA LEU A 538 0.77 32.39 -26.22
C LEU A 538 0.75 31.02 -26.89
N ARG A 539 1.86 30.30 -26.81
CA ARG A 539 1.92 28.88 -27.19
C ARG A 539 2.12 28.07 -25.91
N PHE A 540 1.16 27.20 -25.60
CA PHE A 540 1.20 26.33 -24.43
C PHE A 540 1.39 24.88 -24.87
N ASP A 541 2.45 24.26 -24.36
CA ASP A 541 2.82 22.89 -24.65
C ASP A 541 2.50 22.07 -23.37
N PRO A 542 1.34 21.39 -23.31
CA PRO A 542 0.90 20.71 -22.09
C PRO A 542 1.74 19.47 -21.72
N SER A 543 2.64 19.02 -22.59
CA SER A 543 3.41 17.79 -22.41
C SER A 543 4.68 17.77 -23.26
N ASP A 544 5.72 17.11 -22.75
CA ASP A 544 6.99 16.79 -23.43
C ASP A 544 6.99 15.42 -24.15
N ARG A 545 5.85 14.71 -24.13
CA ARG A 545 5.74 13.33 -24.65
C ARG A 545 4.31 12.95 -25.09
N PRO A 546 4.14 11.82 -25.80
CA PRO A 546 2.84 11.34 -26.25
C PRO A 546 1.96 10.84 -25.09
N GLY A 547 0.66 11.02 -25.22
CA GLY A 547 -0.32 10.48 -24.26
C GLY A 547 -1.64 11.22 -24.24
N PHE A 548 -2.51 10.82 -23.30
CA PHE A 548 -3.81 11.42 -23.04
C PHE A 548 -3.73 12.29 -21.80
N PHE A 549 -4.25 13.51 -21.89
CA PHE A 549 -4.31 14.46 -20.78
C PHE A 549 -5.59 15.30 -20.90
N HIS A 550 -5.99 15.92 -19.81
CA HIS A 550 -7.16 16.79 -19.75
C HIS A 550 -6.73 18.21 -19.46
N ILE A 551 -7.06 19.15 -20.36
CA ILE A 551 -6.93 20.57 -20.09
C ILE A 551 -8.31 21.08 -19.67
N HIS A 552 -8.47 21.45 -18.39
CA HIS A 552 -9.75 21.88 -17.83
C HIS A 552 -9.98 23.37 -18.00
N ARG A 553 -8.91 24.17 -17.88
CA ARG A 553 -8.99 25.62 -17.91
C ARG A 553 -7.64 26.24 -18.24
N LEU A 554 -7.66 27.26 -19.09
CA LEU A 554 -6.53 28.15 -19.35
C LEU A 554 -6.94 29.58 -18.98
N THR A 555 -6.12 30.27 -18.18
CA THR A 555 -6.43 31.62 -17.68
C THR A 555 -5.19 32.50 -17.74
N LEU A 556 -5.35 33.72 -18.26
CA LEU A 556 -4.34 34.78 -18.17
C LEU A 556 -4.82 35.86 -17.20
N ARG A 557 -4.01 36.15 -16.18
CA ARG A 557 -4.29 37.16 -15.15
C ARG A 557 -3.30 38.31 -15.22
N LEU A 558 -3.77 39.51 -14.88
CA LEU A 558 -2.95 40.71 -14.71
C LEU A 558 -3.05 41.21 -13.27
N THR A 559 -1.90 41.46 -12.67
CA THR A 559 -1.78 42.17 -11.40
C THR A 559 -1.16 43.55 -11.67
N PRO A 560 -1.93 44.64 -11.68
CA PRO A 560 -1.42 46.00 -11.91
C PRO A 560 -0.31 46.37 -10.93
N LYS A 561 0.66 47.21 -11.34
CA LYS A 561 1.83 47.59 -10.52
C LYS A 561 1.48 48.17 -9.15
N ASP A 562 0.33 48.85 -9.05
CA ASP A 562 -0.13 49.57 -7.85
C ASP A 562 -1.34 48.91 -7.16
N ALA A 563 -1.71 47.67 -7.53
CA ALA A 563 -2.86 46.96 -6.98
C ALA A 563 -2.45 45.64 -6.31
N ALA A 564 -3.11 45.30 -5.20
CA ALA A 564 -2.87 44.05 -4.47
C ALA A 564 -3.60 42.84 -5.09
N GLU A 565 -4.64 43.08 -5.90
CA GLU A 565 -5.50 42.03 -6.46
C GLU A 565 -5.29 41.86 -7.96
N SER A 566 -5.25 40.60 -8.40
CA SER A 566 -5.20 40.22 -9.81
C SER A 566 -6.60 40.11 -10.41
N HIS A 567 -6.78 40.52 -11.66
CA HIS A 567 -8.00 40.25 -12.43
C HIS A 567 -7.71 39.39 -13.66
N VAL A 568 -8.75 38.76 -14.20
CA VAL A 568 -8.66 37.89 -15.39
C VAL A 568 -8.69 38.74 -16.65
N LEU A 569 -7.68 38.60 -17.51
CA LEU A 569 -7.63 39.22 -18.83
C LEU A 569 -8.24 38.32 -19.91
N TRP A 570 -8.06 37.01 -19.78
CA TRP A 570 -8.55 36.03 -20.73
C TRP A 570 -8.75 34.68 -20.04
N GLU A 571 -9.81 33.96 -20.38
CA GLU A 571 -10.13 32.65 -19.82
C GLU A 571 -10.89 31.80 -20.84
N VAL A 572 -10.58 30.51 -20.86
CA VAL A 572 -11.34 29.48 -21.57
C VAL A 572 -11.39 28.20 -20.72
N VAL A 573 -12.50 27.46 -20.78
CA VAL A 573 -12.77 26.29 -19.94
C VAL A 573 -13.31 25.11 -20.75
N GLY A 574 -12.94 23.90 -20.33
CA GLY A 574 -13.44 22.64 -20.90
C GLY A 574 -13.26 22.52 -22.42
N GLY A 575 -14.22 21.91 -23.08
CA GLY A 575 -14.23 21.71 -24.53
C GLY A 575 -14.08 22.98 -25.39
N ASP A 576 -14.44 24.16 -24.87
CA ASP A 576 -14.30 25.44 -25.59
C ASP A 576 -12.84 25.78 -25.90
N ILE A 577 -11.87 25.15 -25.19
CA ILE A 577 -10.44 25.26 -25.48
C ILE A 577 -10.13 24.84 -26.92
N ALA A 578 -10.76 23.76 -27.40
CA ALA A 578 -10.51 23.24 -28.74
C ALA A 578 -11.06 24.17 -29.84
N GLU A 579 -12.05 25.00 -29.52
CA GLU A 579 -12.65 25.97 -30.46
C GLU A 579 -11.95 27.34 -30.41
N ALA A 580 -11.51 27.75 -29.23
CA ALA A 580 -10.90 29.06 -28.99
C ALA A 580 -9.38 29.10 -29.25
N THR A 581 -8.75 27.96 -29.51
CA THR A 581 -7.29 27.85 -29.73
C THR A 581 -6.97 27.05 -30.99
N ILE A 582 -5.79 27.30 -31.56
CA ILE A 582 -5.28 26.52 -32.69
C ILE A 582 -4.46 25.36 -32.11
N MET A 583 -4.90 24.11 -32.34
CA MET A 583 -4.23 22.91 -31.85
C MET A 583 -3.33 22.30 -32.93
N GLU A 584 -2.06 22.06 -32.60
CA GLU A 584 -1.12 21.36 -33.46
C GLU A 584 -0.55 20.13 -32.75
N HIS A 585 -0.34 19.04 -33.51
CA HIS A 585 0.14 17.74 -33.00
C HIS A 585 -0.68 17.18 -31.83
N MET A 586 -1.93 17.60 -31.72
CA MET A 586 -2.88 17.22 -30.67
C MET A 586 -4.27 16.99 -31.28
N HIS A 587 -5.02 16.06 -30.71
CA HIS A 587 -6.40 15.76 -31.08
C HIS A 587 -7.30 15.94 -29.86
N TYR A 588 -8.48 16.51 -30.12
CA TYR A 588 -9.54 16.67 -29.13
C TYR A 588 -10.67 15.69 -29.42
N CYS A 589 -11.17 15.03 -28.37
CA CYS A 589 -12.33 14.16 -28.44
C CYS A 589 -13.26 14.46 -27.25
N SER A 590 -14.51 14.82 -27.56
CA SER A 590 -15.55 14.99 -26.54
C SER A 590 -16.35 13.69 -26.38
N SER A 591 -16.69 13.35 -25.14
CA SER A 591 -17.58 12.25 -24.79
C SER A 591 -18.67 12.72 -23.82
N SER A 592 -19.71 11.91 -23.61
CA SER A 592 -20.76 12.21 -22.62
C SER A 592 -20.26 12.26 -21.18
N MET A 593 -19.04 11.80 -20.91
CA MET A 593 -18.45 11.77 -19.56
C MET A 593 -17.35 12.81 -19.36
N ARG A 594 -16.43 13.01 -20.31
CA ARG A 594 -15.29 13.94 -20.22
C ARG A 594 -14.75 14.38 -21.59
N ASP A 595 -14.06 15.52 -21.57
CA ASP A 595 -13.26 16.10 -22.66
C ASP A 595 -11.82 15.56 -22.59
N VAL A 596 -11.33 14.99 -23.70
CA VAL A 596 -10.01 14.34 -23.74
C VAL A 596 -9.14 14.96 -24.83
N PHE A 597 -7.92 15.34 -24.44
CA PHE A 597 -6.86 15.74 -25.37
C PHE A 597 -5.84 14.61 -25.49
N PHE A 598 -5.35 14.40 -26.70
CA PHE A 598 -4.46 13.29 -26.99
C PHE A 598 -3.40 13.67 -28.03
N SER A 599 -2.16 13.22 -27.81
CA SER A 599 -1.06 13.41 -28.76
C SER A 599 -0.32 12.11 -29.11
N VAL A 600 -0.10 11.92 -30.42
CA VAL A 600 0.81 10.92 -31.00
C VAL A 600 2.17 11.55 -31.32
N GLY A 601 2.50 12.74 -30.80
CA GLY A 601 3.74 13.47 -31.04
C GLY A 601 4.45 13.78 -29.73
N ASP A 602 5.71 14.20 -29.82
CA ASP A 602 6.49 14.61 -28.64
C ASP A 602 6.47 16.15 -28.47
N ASP A 603 5.68 16.86 -29.30
CA ASP A 603 5.52 18.33 -29.30
C ASP A 603 4.05 18.78 -29.44
N PRO A 604 3.11 18.27 -28.60
CA PRO A 604 1.74 18.76 -28.62
C PRO A 604 1.66 20.19 -28.10
N HIS A 605 0.99 21.08 -28.83
CA HIS A 605 0.86 22.46 -28.40
C HIS A 605 -0.45 23.11 -28.83
N VAL A 606 -0.87 24.11 -28.06
CA VAL A 606 -2.00 24.98 -28.36
C VAL A 606 -1.51 26.41 -28.53
N ILE A 607 -1.97 27.07 -29.60
CA ILE A 607 -1.67 28.47 -29.90
C ILE A 607 -2.91 29.29 -29.56
N ILE A 608 -2.71 30.28 -28.69
CA ILE A 608 -3.73 31.19 -28.19
C ILE A 608 -3.45 32.56 -28.80
N GLU A 609 -4.30 32.98 -29.72
CA GLU A 609 -4.31 34.35 -30.24
C GLU A 609 -5.08 35.25 -29.28
N LEU A 610 -4.39 36.21 -28.67
CA LEU A 610 -4.99 37.06 -27.64
C LEU A 610 -5.72 38.25 -28.28
N PRO A 611 -6.87 38.67 -27.74
CA PRO A 611 -7.58 39.86 -28.21
C PRO A 611 -6.74 41.15 -28.09
N GLU A 612 -7.05 42.16 -28.91
CA GLU A 612 -6.37 43.47 -28.84
C GLU A 612 -6.46 44.11 -27.44
N SER A 613 -7.57 43.91 -26.72
CA SER A 613 -7.75 44.39 -25.35
C SER A 613 -6.74 43.81 -24.35
N VAL A 614 -6.25 42.58 -24.58
CA VAL A 614 -5.19 41.96 -23.76
C VAL A 614 -3.83 42.53 -24.15
N THR A 615 -3.63 42.79 -25.44
CA THR A 615 -2.39 43.37 -25.97
C THR A 615 -2.16 44.77 -25.39
N GLU A 616 -3.19 45.62 -25.36
CA GLU A 616 -3.15 46.99 -24.81
C GLU A 616 -2.90 47.04 -23.28
N GLN A 617 -3.32 45.99 -22.57
CA GLN A 617 -3.18 45.88 -21.12
C GLN A 617 -1.86 45.20 -20.70
N SER A 618 -1.19 44.52 -21.62
CA SER A 618 0.15 43.96 -21.37
C SER A 618 1.17 45.08 -21.13
N GLY A 619 2.01 44.94 -20.10
CA GLY A 619 2.94 45.99 -19.63
C GLY A 619 2.43 46.85 -18.46
N GLN A 620 1.12 46.82 -18.16
CA GLN A 620 0.52 47.58 -17.04
C GLN A 620 0.73 46.93 -15.67
N GLY A 621 1.38 45.76 -15.61
CA GLY A 621 1.51 44.95 -14.42
C GLY A 621 2.14 43.59 -14.68
N ARG A 622 2.09 42.71 -13.68
CA ARG A 622 2.61 41.34 -13.75
C ARG A 622 1.58 40.41 -14.37
N LEU A 623 1.99 39.67 -15.39
CA LEU A 623 1.16 38.70 -16.09
C LEU A 623 1.42 37.29 -15.55
N GLN A 624 0.36 36.52 -15.35
CA GLN A 624 0.43 35.13 -14.92
C GLN A 624 -0.51 34.27 -15.74
N PHE A 625 0.04 33.26 -16.40
CA PHE A 625 -0.75 32.25 -17.10
C PHE A 625 -0.93 31.01 -16.20
N GLU A 626 -2.16 30.51 -16.14
CA GLU A 626 -2.57 29.39 -15.32
C GLU A 626 -3.18 28.31 -16.21
N ALA A 627 -2.69 27.08 -16.10
CA ALA A 627 -3.26 25.93 -16.78
C ALA A 627 -3.70 24.88 -15.76
N VAL A 628 -4.99 24.55 -15.74
CA VAL A 628 -5.53 23.45 -14.91
C VAL A 628 -5.54 22.19 -15.77
N ILE A 629 -4.69 21.23 -15.42
CA ILE A 629 -4.46 20.01 -16.20
C ILE A 629 -4.48 18.76 -15.31
N ASP A 630 -4.83 17.61 -15.87
CA ASP A 630 -4.41 16.33 -15.30
C ASP A 630 -3.98 15.35 -16.37
N TRP A 631 -3.17 14.39 -15.93
CA TRP A 631 -2.69 13.30 -16.75
C TRP A 631 -2.96 11.98 -16.02
N PRO A 632 -3.97 11.21 -16.44
CA PRO A 632 -4.34 9.97 -15.78
C PRO A 632 -3.29 8.86 -16.00
N GLN A 633 -3.07 8.04 -14.97
CA GLN A 633 -2.25 6.84 -15.04
C GLN A 633 -3.11 5.61 -14.72
N SER A 634 -3.85 5.12 -15.72
CA SER A 634 -4.68 3.91 -15.60
C SER A 634 -4.08 2.71 -16.33
N SER A 635 -4.54 1.49 -15.99
CA SER A 635 -4.21 0.28 -16.76
C SER A 635 -4.62 0.40 -18.23
N ASP A 636 -5.74 1.07 -18.49
CA ASP A 636 -6.27 1.32 -19.83
C ASP A 636 -5.35 2.28 -20.60
N TYR A 637 -4.77 3.28 -19.93
CA TYR A 637 -3.76 4.18 -20.51
C TYR A 637 -2.53 3.41 -20.98
N LEU A 638 -2.00 2.47 -20.17
CA LEU A 638 -0.84 1.66 -20.55
C LEU A 638 -1.14 0.72 -21.73
N ALA A 639 -2.33 0.14 -21.77
CA ALA A 639 -2.76 -0.73 -22.86
C ALA A 639 -2.86 0.04 -24.20
N VAL A 640 -3.47 1.24 -24.17
CA VAL A 640 -3.58 2.08 -25.36
C VAL A 640 -2.22 2.56 -25.82
N LEU A 641 -1.35 3.04 -24.93
CA LEU A 641 0.02 3.48 -25.26
C LEU A 641 0.81 2.45 -26.08
N ASN A 642 0.68 1.17 -25.73
CA ASN A 642 1.38 0.08 -26.39
C ASN A 642 0.84 -0.18 -27.81
N GLU A 643 -0.48 -0.09 -28.00
CA GLU A 643 -1.10 -0.10 -29.33
C GLU A 643 -0.69 1.12 -30.17
N MET A 644 -0.58 2.30 -29.56
CA MET A 644 -0.20 3.53 -30.27
C MET A 644 1.24 3.48 -30.78
N GLN A 645 2.16 2.89 -30.01
CA GLN A 645 3.53 2.66 -30.47
C GLN A 645 3.57 1.74 -31.70
N THR A 646 2.70 0.73 -31.72
CA THR A 646 2.56 -0.20 -32.85
C THR A 646 2.01 0.51 -34.10
N LEU A 647 0.99 1.36 -33.94
CA LEU A 647 0.44 2.18 -35.02
C LEU A 647 1.45 3.20 -35.57
N ARG A 648 2.21 3.88 -34.71
CA ARG A 648 3.30 4.80 -35.13
C ARG A 648 4.31 4.09 -36.02
N ARG A 649 4.73 2.88 -35.64
CA ARG A 649 5.66 2.08 -36.44
C ARG A 649 5.08 1.77 -37.82
N LEU A 650 3.84 1.28 -37.89
CA LEU A 650 3.16 0.98 -39.16
C LEU A 650 3.00 2.23 -40.05
N MET A 651 2.61 3.38 -39.48
CA MET A 651 2.49 4.63 -40.23
C MET A 651 3.84 5.09 -40.78
N SER A 652 4.93 4.92 -40.02
CA SER A 652 6.28 5.25 -40.51
C SER A 652 6.70 4.37 -41.68
N GLU A 653 6.40 3.07 -41.62
CA GLU A 653 6.66 2.10 -42.70
C GLU A 653 5.85 2.45 -43.97
N ILE A 654 4.57 2.80 -43.82
CA ILE A 654 3.71 3.24 -44.94
C ILE A 654 4.22 4.54 -45.57
N LYS A 655 4.68 5.51 -44.76
CA LYS A 655 5.19 6.80 -45.25
C LYS A 655 6.46 6.62 -46.08
N VAL A 656 7.34 5.70 -45.67
CA VAL A 656 8.52 5.32 -46.45
C VAL A 656 8.11 4.66 -47.77
N GLN A 657 7.20 3.68 -47.73
CA GLN A 657 6.71 3.01 -48.95
C GLN A 657 6.01 3.96 -49.93
N SER A 658 5.25 4.93 -49.42
CA SER A 658 4.59 5.95 -50.24
C SER A 658 5.62 6.83 -50.95
N LYS A 659 6.68 7.26 -50.25
CA LYS A 659 7.76 8.06 -50.82
C LYS A 659 8.53 7.29 -51.90
N GLU A 660 8.81 6.01 -51.67
CA GLU A 660 9.41 5.12 -52.68
C GLU A 660 8.51 4.90 -53.91
N SER A 661 7.21 4.79 -53.70
CA SER A 661 6.23 4.61 -54.78
C SER A 661 6.09 5.88 -55.62
N GLN A 662 6.15 7.05 -54.99
CA GLN A 662 6.12 8.34 -55.67
C GLN A 662 7.39 8.56 -56.51
N GLN A 663 8.56 8.20 -55.99
CA GLN A 663 9.82 8.21 -56.74
C GLN A 663 9.75 7.30 -57.98
N ARG A 664 9.22 6.07 -57.83
CA ARG A 664 9.01 5.15 -58.98
C ARG A 664 8.05 5.71 -60.02
N LEU A 665 7.03 6.45 -59.59
CA LEU A 665 6.08 7.07 -60.50
C LEU A 665 6.74 8.18 -61.34
N GLU A 666 7.59 9.00 -60.71
CA GLU A 666 8.40 10.03 -61.38
C GLU A 666 9.34 9.41 -62.41
N ASP A 667 10.07 8.35 -62.06
CA ASP A 667 10.95 7.61 -62.97
C ASP A 667 10.16 7.03 -64.18
N MET A 668 8.97 6.50 -63.94
CA MET A 668 8.08 6.01 -65.00
C MET A 668 7.59 7.12 -65.92
N HIS A 669 7.25 8.29 -65.36
CA HIS A 669 6.84 9.47 -66.13
C HIS A 669 7.96 9.96 -67.04
N GLU A 670 9.21 9.99 -66.55
CA GLU A 670 10.38 10.36 -67.32
C GLU A 670 10.66 9.36 -68.44
N SER A 671 10.58 8.05 -68.15
CA SER A 671 10.74 6.99 -69.16
C SER A 671 9.66 7.05 -70.26
N ALA A 672 8.41 7.33 -69.89
CA ALA A 672 7.31 7.52 -70.84
C ALA A 672 7.47 8.78 -71.71
N ALA A 673 8.09 9.84 -71.18
CA ALA A 673 8.42 11.04 -71.95
C ALA A 673 9.48 10.73 -73.03
N VAL A 674 10.53 9.98 -72.68
CA VAL A 674 11.56 9.52 -73.63
C VAL A 674 10.94 8.63 -74.72
N MET A 675 10.04 7.71 -74.34
CA MET A 675 9.36 6.83 -75.29
C MET A 675 8.48 7.61 -76.28
N ARG A 676 7.73 8.62 -75.81
CA ARG A 676 6.94 9.51 -76.67
C ARG A 676 7.83 10.27 -77.67
N GLN A 677 8.96 10.79 -77.22
CA GLN A 677 9.91 11.48 -78.09
C GLN A 677 10.46 10.56 -79.19
N ARG A 678 10.76 9.29 -78.87
CA ARG A 678 11.15 8.28 -79.87
C ARG A 678 10.03 7.97 -80.87
N ILE A 679 8.79 7.86 -80.41
CA ILE A 679 7.62 7.65 -81.29
C ILE A 679 7.48 8.82 -82.27
N THR A 680 7.56 10.06 -81.81
CA THR A 680 7.49 11.25 -82.68
C THR A 680 8.61 11.26 -83.74
N VAL A 681 9.83 10.87 -83.36
CA VAL A 681 10.95 10.75 -84.32
C VAL A 681 10.68 9.65 -85.36
N LEU A 682 10.11 8.52 -84.95
CA LEU A 682 9.73 7.43 -85.86
C LEU A 682 8.60 7.85 -86.81
N GLU A 683 7.57 8.53 -86.32
CA GLU A 683 6.49 9.09 -87.13
C GLU A 683 7.03 10.06 -88.18
N HIS A 684 7.97 10.95 -87.80
CA HIS A 684 8.60 11.88 -88.74
C HIS A 684 9.41 11.15 -89.82
N LYS A 685 10.10 10.06 -89.47
CA LYS A 685 10.81 9.21 -90.45
C LYS A 685 9.83 8.50 -91.40
N ILE A 686 8.71 7.97 -90.87
CA ILE A 686 7.68 7.32 -91.67
C ILE A 686 7.03 8.31 -92.65
N ASP A 687 6.75 9.53 -92.20
CA ASP A 687 6.22 10.60 -93.05
C ASP A 687 7.22 11.03 -94.14
N GLY A 688 8.51 11.10 -93.80
CA GLY A 688 9.58 11.31 -94.77
C GLY A 688 9.62 10.23 -95.85
N ILE A 689 9.51 8.95 -95.46
CA ILE A 689 9.43 7.81 -96.39
C ILE A 689 8.16 7.92 -97.26
N ARG A 690 6.99 8.23 -96.68
CA ARG A 690 5.74 8.43 -97.41
C ARG A 690 5.84 9.55 -98.44
N ARG A 691 6.39 10.72 -98.08
CA ARG A 691 6.59 11.84 -99.01
C ARG A 691 7.55 11.48 -100.14
N THR A 692 8.61 10.72 -99.84
CA THR A 692 9.57 10.25 -100.84
C THR A 692 8.94 9.23 -101.79
N PHE A 693 8.10 8.33 -101.27
CA PHE A 693 7.35 7.34 -102.05
C PHE A 693 6.30 8.02 -102.95
N ILE A 694 5.48 8.92 -102.40
CA ILE A 694 4.48 9.70 -103.14
C ILE A 694 5.17 10.59 -104.19
N GLY A 695 6.30 11.22 -103.86
CA GLY A 695 7.10 11.99 -104.81
C GLY A 695 7.69 11.16 -105.95
N ARG A 696 8.08 9.90 -105.71
CA ARG A 696 8.50 8.96 -106.77
C ARG A 696 7.33 8.51 -107.64
N VAL A 697 6.15 8.28 -107.06
CA VAL A 697 4.93 7.89 -107.79
C VAL A 697 4.44 9.06 -108.65
N LEU A 698 4.42 10.29 -108.13
CA LEU A 698 4.01 11.49 -108.88
C LEU A 698 5.02 11.88 -109.97
N ARG A 699 6.33 11.65 -109.80
CA ARG A 699 7.32 11.80 -110.87
C ARG A 699 7.17 10.74 -111.97
N LYS A 700 6.74 9.52 -111.65
CA LYS A 700 6.37 8.50 -112.65
C LYS A 700 5.08 8.84 -113.41
N LEU A 701 4.19 9.67 -112.83
CA LEU A 701 2.92 10.08 -113.45
C LEU A 701 3.02 11.39 -114.27
N LYS A 702 4.10 12.18 -114.15
CA LYS A 702 4.29 13.47 -114.86
C LYS A 702 5.19 13.41 -116.11
N PHE A 703 5.49 12.22 -116.63
CA PHE A 703 6.02 12.04 -117.99
C PHE A 703 5.20 10.97 -118.74
N SER A 704 4.04 11.41 -119.24
CA SER A 704 3.42 10.84 -120.44
C SER A 704 2.84 12.02 -121.23
N PRO A 705 3.45 12.42 -122.36
CA PRO A 705 2.92 13.47 -123.21
C PRO A 705 1.65 12.98 -123.93
N PHE A 706 0.74 13.92 -124.19
CA PHE A 706 -0.40 13.76 -125.09
C PHE A 706 0.04 13.16 -126.46
N GLN A 707 -0.64 12.11 -126.90
CA GLN A 707 -1.31 12.11 -128.21
C GLN A 707 -2.78 12.41 -127.87
N PHE A 708 -3.47 13.44 -128.37
CA PHE A 708 -3.27 14.32 -129.52
C PHE A 708 -2.72 15.71 -129.19
#